data_AF-A0A9D4BZX4-F1
#
_entry.id   AF-A0A9D4BZX4-F1
#
_cell.length_a   1.000
_cell.length_b   1.000
_cell.length_c   1.000
_cell.angle_alpha   90.00
_cell.angle_beta   90.00
_cell.angle_gamma   90.00
#
_symmetry.space_group_name_H-M   'P 1'
#
loop_
_entity.id
_entity.type
_entity.pdbx_description
1 polymer ?
#
loop_
_entity_poly.entity_id
_entity_poly.type
_entity_poly.pdbx_seq_one_letter_code
_entity_poly.pdbx_strand_id
1 'polypeptide(L)'
;MRPLIRYKQACTSAADCRQPYGEAVRKLLEENGYKGGASGVLVGNRLAFVEGFIEDHALGVTGHFKHARKALPASGISKILTALTVLNLIEEGKLSGNNMVFAADGVLADLVEKRDNVKDKRMFDITVDDLLRHAGGWDADISKIADPVFNDYLADGNHHLINIAKELKLKTQLTPNDIIKFMLTQPLDFEPGTKSITSNFGYMVLGRVIEKVTKEHYESAVKDDVLVNCGMWHTTLGSHEKVDIGKERKAGEILAELRDKYQVIGEYYAHVTPHIVDASLGWFTNAFDVMRLAQCIDGSAEYRLLNDTTMELALRPPRKARDSETTWQGAGFMVHKDGAIWVGEETHAPDVVFVHKNLKRYQQKSAYTGTENDPVAWTILFEGKPTINAPLKQLTKVMVEAEAHWPTVNSFVDDLHDKLLTLGTSTKLIKLKVEEHRANQFLIALKRAQFNVIWINAYTNDDSTFITVIAEQDPKASRECVALAGLPLNKLVERKMELQEEGYNITFIQNYKSFSHKDKFVFIGVFHKGAFRNDSHILYGIQHFDRPYQTLLQLYEEKGYKPLVQSLEYNRDDALLTFILEADDGDEKNQQEIYSSEIDLDESKLDRYVRKYARQQRRLIYLDASNHRGKPKFSALFKKTQMSKWLFSLGLTPEEILMTVEAKQSEGYLPSIIVGYSQNQKDEPKFAIYLEKPGDSKKFF
;
A
#
# COMPACT_ATOMS: atom_id res chain seq x y z
N MET A 1 -14.44 -32.01 26.64
CA MET A 1 -13.44 -32.77 25.84
C MET A 1 -14.19 -33.68 24.87
N ARG A 2 -14.13 -33.37 23.57
CA ARG A 2 -14.52 -34.28 22.47
C ARG A 2 -13.28 -34.48 21.58
N PRO A 3 -13.10 -35.64 20.95
CA PRO A 3 -11.78 -36.12 20.53
C PRO A 3 -11.29 -35.47 19.23
N LEU A 4 -9.97 -35.25 19.18
CA LEU A 4 -9.18 -34.82 18.03
C LEU A 4 -9.34 -35.80 16.85
N ILE A 5 -9.80 -35.30 15.70
CA ILE A 5 -9.91 -36.05 14.45
C ILE A 5 -8.55 -36.03 13.74
N ARG A 6 -8.09 -37.20 13.29
CA ARG A 6 -6.83 -37.38 12.54
C ARG A 6 -7.01 -36.98 11.07
N TYR A 7 -6.15 -36.11 10.56
CA TYR A 7 -6.05 -35.77 9.14
C TYR A 7 -4.97 -36.62 8.46
N LYS A 8 -5.36 -37.44 7.48
CA LYS A 8 -4.45 -38.05 6.50
C LYS A 8 -5.17 -38.26 5.18
N GLN A 9 -4.78 -37.49 4.16
CA GLN A 9 -4.87 -37.91 2.76
C GLN A 9 -3.75 -37.20 1.99
N ALA A 10 -3.01 -37.96 1.19
CA ALA A 10 -1.98 -37.47 0.28
C ALA A 10 -2.60 -37.33 -1.12
N CYS A 11 -2.34 -36.22 -1.81
CA CYS A 11 -2.95 -35.89 -3.10
C CYS A 11 -1.91 -35.42 -4.13
N THR A 12 -2.28 -35.56 -5.40
CA THR A 12 -1.39 -35.64 -6.57
C THR A 12 -1.54 -34.47 -7.57
N SER A 13 -2.22 -33.37 -7.24
CA SER A 13 -2.22 -32.12 -8.04
C SER A 13 -2.51 -30.87 -7.19
N ALA A 14 -2.01 -29.70 -7.62
CA ALA A 14 -2.05 -28.43 -6.88
C ALA A 14 -3.40 -27.68 -6.94
N ALA A 15 -4.29 -28.04 -7.87
CA ALA A 15 -5.57 -27.34 -8.06
C ALA A 15 -6.72 -27.91 -7.20
N ASP A 16 -6.59 -29.15 -6.71
CA ASP A 16 -7.66 -29.86 -5.98
C ASP A 16 -7.38 -30.08 -4.49
N CYS A 17 -6.25 -29.59 -3.96
CA CYS A 17 -5.85 -29.87 -2.58
C CYS A 17 -6.19 -28.68 -1.68
N ARG A 18 -7.37 -28.70 -1.04
CA ARG A 18 -7.63 -27.80 0.10
C ARG A 18 -6.66 -28.16 1.22
N GLN A 19 -5.88 -27.19 1.69
CA GLN A 19 -5.00 -27.40 2.85
C GLN A 19 -5.85 -27.61 4.10
N PRO A 20 -5.49 -28.56 4.99
CA PRO A 20 -6.17 -28.76 6.26
C PRO A 20 -6.36 -27.47 7.06
N TYR A 21 -5.36 -26.59 7.06
CA TYR A 21 -5.47 -25.25 7.64
C TYR A 21 -6.61 -24.42 7.05
N GLY A 22 -6.73 -24.32 5.73
CA GLY A 22 -7.79 -23.54 5.07
C GLY A 22 -9.19 -24.08 5.37
N GLU A 23 -9.35 -25.41 5.45
CA GLU A 23 -10.62 -26.01 5.89
C GLU A 23 -10.94 -25.71 7.35
N ALA A 24 -9.94 -25.70 8.23
CA ALA A 24 -10.11 -25.35 9.63
C ALA A 24 -10.52 -23.87 9.79
N VAL A 25 -9.95 -22.95 9.00
CA VAL A 25 -10.37 -21.54 8.99
C VAL A 25 -11.81 -21.40 8.50
N ARG A 26 -12.19 -22.06 7.41
CA ARG A 26 -13.57 -22.02 6.91
C ARG A 26 -14.56 -22.48 7.98
N LYS A 27 -14.25 -23.60 8.64
CA LYS A 27 -15.06 -24.14 9.73
C LYS A 27 -15.14 -23.19 10.93
N LEU A 28 -14.02 -22.54 11.30
CA LEU A 28 -14.02 -21.51 12.35
C LEU A 28 -14.98 -20.37 12.02
N LEU A 29 -14.97 -19.90 10.76
CA LEU A 29 -15.86 -18.82 10.33
C LEU A 29 -17.33 -19.24 10.40
N GLU A 30 -17.67 -20.39 9.80
CA GLU A 30 -19.02 -20.96 9.78
C GLU A 30 -19.57 -21.23 11.19
N GLU A 31 -18.82 -21.95 12.04
CA GLU A 31 -19.28 -22.35 13.37
C GLU A 31 -19.47 -21.18 14.35
N ASN A 32 -18.83 -20.04 14.08
CA ASN A 32 -18.95 -18.85 14.92
C ASN A 32 -19.85 -17.76 14.31
N GLY A 33 -20.42 -18.01 13.12
CA GLY A 33 -21.38 -17.12 12.47
C GLY A 33 -20.76 -15.89 11.80
N TYR A 34 -19.49 -15.93 11.41
CA TYR A 34 -18.89 -14.90 10.58
C TYR A 34 -19.39 -15.03 9.13
N LYS A 35 -19.52 -13.89 8.42
CA LYS A 35 -19.93 -13.90 6.99
C LYS A 35 -18.83 -14.33 6.05
N GLY A 36 -17.60 -14.23 6.53
CA GLY A 36 -16.40 -14.59 5.80
C GLY A 36 -15.16 -14.02 6.46
N GLY A 37 -14.06 -14.03 5.72
CA GLY A 37 -12.80 -13.49 6.19
C GLY A 37 -11.67 -13.74 5.21
N ALA A 38 -10.46 -13.36 5.60
CA ALA A 38 -9.25 -13.67 4.86
C ALA A 38 -8.15 -14.11 5.82
N SER A 39 -7.37 -15.13 5.45
CA SER A 39 -6.24 -15.60 6.25
C SER A 39 -4.94 -15.53 5.46
N GLY A 40 -3.83 -15.31 6.17
CA GLY A 40 -2.47 -15.36 5.64
C GLY A 40 -1.52 -16.01 6.66
N VAL A 41 -0.56 -16.79 6.18
CA VAL A 41 0.47 -17.43 7.01
C VAL A 41 1.86 -17.25 6.39
N LEU A 42 2.76 -16.62 7.15
CA LEU A 42 4.17 -16.53 6.82
C LEU A 42 4.95 -17.68 7.43
N VAL A 43 5.83 -18.27 6.62
CA VAL A 43 6.79 -19.29 7.04
C VAL A 43 8.16 -18.82 6.59
N GLY A 44 9.05 -18.46 7.52
CA GLY A 44 10.22 -17.65 7.16
C GLY A 44 9.79 -16.35 6.47
N ASN A 45 10.34 -16.07 5.28
CA ASN A 45 10.01 -14.87 4.50
C ASN A 45 9.03 -15.12 3.33
N ARG A 46 8.41 -16.31 3.24
CA ARG A 46 7.45 -16.65 2.17
C ARG A 46 6.03 -16.63 2.71
N LEU A 47 5.12 -16.07 1.92
CA LEU A 47 3.67 -16.21 2.15
C LEU A 47 3.25 -17.61 1.71
N ALA A 48 3.21 -18.52 2.68
CA ALA A 48 2.98 -19.95 2.48
C ALA A 48 1.51 -20.27 2.20
N PHE A 49 0.63 -19.45 2.73
CA PHE A 49 -0.81 -19.60 2.60
C PHE A 49 -1.47 -18.22 2.58
N VAL A 50 -2.43 -18.06 1.68
CA VAL A 50 -3.34 -16.92 1.64
C VAL A 50 -4.64 -17.33 0.97
N GLU A 51 -5.78 -17.09 1.62
CA GLU A 51 -7.10 -17.43 1.07
C GLU A 51 -8.16 -16.47 1.63
N GLY A 52 -9.15 -16.14 0.80
CA GLY A 52 -10.36 -15.44 1.21
C GLY A 52 -11.55 -16.41 1.25
N PHE A 53 -12.38 -16.29 2.28
CA PHE A 53 -13.44 -17.24 2.64
C PHE A 53 -14.81 -16.56 2.67
N ILE A 54 -15.21 -15.89 1.59
CA ILE A 54 -16.50 -15.16 1.53
C ILE A 54 -17.55 -16.05 0.87
N GLU A 55 -18.75 -16.12 1.45
CA GLU A 55 -19.94 -16.66 0.79
C GLU A 55 -20.55 -15.59 -0.11
N ASP A 56 -20.16 -15.54 -1.38
CA ASP A 56 -20.82 -14.68 -2.35
C ASP A 56 -21.95 -15.45 -3.05
N HIS A 57 -23.17 -15.36 -2.50
CA HIS A 57 -24.37 -15.96 -3.11
C HIS A 57 -24.79 -15.27 -4.43
N ALA A 58 -24.18 -14.15 -4.82
CA ALA A 58 -24.61 -13.35 -5.97
C ALA A 58 -23.81 -13.58 -7.26
N LEU A 59 -22.58 -14.10 -7.19
CA LEU A 59 -21.67 -14.04 -8.35
C LEU A 59 -21.17 -15.36 -8.94
N GLY A 60 -21.46 -16.53 -8.38
CA GLY A 60 -21.25 -17.82 -9.09
C GLY A 60 -19.83 -18.04 -9.67
N VAL A 61 -18.79 -17.42 -9.11
CA VAL A 61 -17.40 -17.51 -9.61
C VAL A 61 -16.48 -17.90 -8.47
N THR A 62 -16.00 -19.14 -8.52
CA THR A 62 -14.97 -19.68 -7.63
C THR A 62 -13.58 -19.19 -8.06
N GLY A 63 -13.11 -18.13 -7.41
CA GLY A 63 -11.71 -17.71 -7.49
C GLY A 63 -11.15 -17.46 -6.09
N HIS A 64 -10.51 -18.46 -5.49
CA HIS A 64 -10.00 -18.45 -4.11
C HIS A 64 -9.15 -17.21 -3.74
N PHE A 65 -8.45 -16.61 -4.72
CA PHE A 65 -7.60 -15.43 -4.53
C PHE A 65 -8.32 -14.08 -4.64
N LYS A 66 -9.47 -14.00 -5.33
CA LYS A 66 -10.17 -12.71 -5.51
C LYS A 66 -10.66 -12.14 -4.19
N HIS A 67 -11.12 -12.99 -3.28
CA HIS A 67 -11.58 -12.57 -1.96
C HIS A 67 -10.42 -12.23 -1.00
N ALA A 68 -9.24 -12.82 -1.18
CA ALA A 68 -8.07 -12.50 -0.35
C ALA A 68 -7.51 -11.08 -0.61
N ARG A 69 -7.80 -10.50 -1.78
CA ARG A 69 -7.42 -9.11 -2.12
C ARG A 69 -8.42 -8.07 -1.59
N LYS A 70 -9.65 -8.46 -1.24
CA LYS A 70 -10.67 -7.55 -0.68
C LYS A 70 -10.16 -6.98 0.63
N ALA A 71 -10.21 -5.66 0.76
CA ALA A 71 -9.90 -5.02 2.03
C ALA A 71 -11.07 -5.16 3.00
N LEU A 72 -10.77 -5.59 4.22
CA LEU A 72 -11.69 -5.78 5.33
C LEU A 72 -11.32 -4.80 6.46
N PRO A 73 -12.28 -4.38 7.31
CA PRO A 73 -11.99 -3.61 8.50
C PRO A 73 -10.92 -4.31 9.35
N ALA A 74 -9.91 -3.56 9.81
CA ALA A 74 -8.79 -4.12 10.54
C ALA A 74 -8.44 -3.30 11.78
N SER A 75 -9.36 -3.38 12.73
CA SER A 75 -9.34 -2.68 14.02
C SER A 75 -7.98 -2.74 14.72
N GLY A 76 -7.51 -3.93 15.10
CA GLY A 76 -6.22 -4.11 15.79
C GLY A 76 -5.02 -3.64 14.95
N ILE A 77 -5.10 -3.77 13.62
CA ILE A 77 -4.04 -3.30 12.72
C ILE A 77 -3.96 -1.77 12.73
N SER A 78 -5.09 -1.05 12.84
CA SER A 78 -5.13 0.41 12.93
C SER A 78 -4.27 0.95 14.09
N LYS A 79 -4.33 0.29 15.25
CA LYS A 79 -3.51 0.62 16.42
C LYS A 79 -2.04 0.32 16.17
N ILE A 80 -1.72 -0.81 15.53
CA ILE A 80 -0.34 -1.14 15.14
C ILE A 80 0.23 -0.06 14.21
N LEU A 81 -0.51 0.36 13.18
CA LEU A 81 -0.06 1.41 12.25
C LEU A 81 0.24 2.73 12.97
N THR A 82 -0.64 3.15 13.89
CA THR A 82 -0.44 4.33 14.73
C THR A 82 0.80 4.20 15.60
N ALA A 83 0.94 3.06 16.30
CA ALA A 83 2.06 2.81 17.20
C ALA A 83 3.39 2.82 16.44
N LEU A 84 3.46 2.16 15.28
CA LEU A 84 4.66 2.12 14.45
C LEU A 84 5.03 3.51 13.91
N THR A 85 4.05 4.34 13.56
CA THR A 85 4.29 5.74 13.14
C THR A 85 4.88 6.56 14.30
N VAL A 86 4.32 6.45 15.51
CA VAL A 86 4.88 7.11 16.71
C VAL A 86 6.30 6.65 17.00
N LEU A 87 6.55 5.33 16.89
CA LEU A 87 7.87 4.74 17.10
C LEU A 87 8.88 5.20 16.05
N ASN A 88 8.48 5.34 14.78
CA ASN A 88 9.31 5.90 13.73
C ASN A 88 9.70 7.36 14.04
N LEU A 89 8.74 8.19 14.48
CA LEU A 89 9.02 9.57 14.92
C LEU A 89 9.97 9.63 16.13
N ILE A 90 9.92 8.64 17.02
CA ILE A 90 10.87 8.52 18.13
C ILE A 90 12.27 8.16 17.63
N GLU A 91 12.35 7.21 16.70
CA GLU A 91 13.61 6.79 16.08
C GLU A 91 14.29 7.94 15.31
N GLU A 92 13.50 8.74 14.61
CA GLU A 92 13.96 9.96 13.91
C GLU A 92 14.32 11.11 14.85
N GLY A 93 14.11 10.96 16.17
CA GLY A 93 14.38 11.99 17.16
C GLY A 93 13.41 13.17 17.14
N LYS A 94 12.30 13.07 16.38
CA LYS A 94 11.25 14.09 16.31
C LYS A 94 10.31 14.06 17.52
N LEU A 95 10.28 12.92 18.23
CA LEU A 95 9.43 12.69 19.40
C LEU A 95 10.21 11.87 20.45
N SER A 96 9.81 11.96 21.72
CA SER A 96 10.26 11.07 22.79
C SER A 96 9.05 10.42 23.45
N GLY A 97 9.14 9.13 23.77
CA GLY A 97 8.11 8.44 24.55
C GLY A 97 7.83 9.11 25.90
N ASN A 98 8.83 9.77 26.48
CA ASN A 98 8.70 10.49 27.76
C ASN A 98 8.07 11.88 27.62
N ASN A 99 7.81 12.37 26.40
CA ASN A 99 7.15 13.66 26.24
C ASN A 99 5.76 13.61 26.87
N MET A 100 5.48 14.61 27.70
CA MET A 100 4.15 14.82 28.24
C MET A 100 3.20 15.20 27.11
N VAL A 101 1.95 14.76 27.20
CA VAL A 101 0.95 15.02 26.15
C VAL A 101 0.27 16.36 26.40
N PHE A 102 -0.23 16.59 27.62
CA PHE A 102 -1.07 17.75 27.95
C PHE A 102 -0.41 18.78 28.90
N ALA A 103 0.83 18.51 29.37
CA ALA A 103 1.58 19.43 30.23
C ALA A 103 1.86 20.78 29.53
N ALA A 104 2.47 21.75 30.24
CA ALA A 104 2.68 23.11 29.70
C ALA A 104 3.63 23.14 28.52
N ASP A 105 4.61 22.26 28.56
CA ASP A 105 5.57 21.91 27.53
C ASP A 105 5.18 20.62 26.78
N GLY A 106 3.95 20.15 26.97
CA GLY A 106 3.45 18.93 26.36
C GLY A 106 3.16 19.09 24.87
N VAL A 107 3.16 17.98 24.13
CA VAL A 107 3.00 17.98 22.67
C VAL A 107 1.69 18.64 22.23
N LEU A 108 0.60 18.37 22.95
CA LEU A 108 -0.75 18.88 22.69
C LEU A 108 -1.18 19.94 23.71
N ALA A 109 -0.24 20.72 24.25
CA ALA A 109 -0.53 21.78 25.22
C ALA A 109 -1.56 22.81 24.70
N ASP A 110 -1.64 23.02 23.38
CA ASP A 110 -2.59 23.92 22.72
C ASP A 110 -4.03 23.43 22.73
N LEU A 111 -4.28 22.14 22.95
CA LEU A 111 -5.62 21.62 23.16
C LEU A 111 -6.13 21.87 24.61
N VAL A 112 -5.24 22.27 25.52
CA VAL A 112 -5.59 22.64 26.90
C VAL A 112 -5.91 24.14 26.97
N GLU A 113 -7.13 24.52 26.63
CA GLU A 113 -7.55 25.93 26.56
C GLU A 113 -7.38 26.68 27.89
N LYS A 114 -7.77 26.04 29.00
CA LYS A 114 -7.61 26.58 30.36
C LYS A 114 -7.21 25.46 31.31
N ARG A 115 -6.03 25.60 31.93
CA ARG A 115 -5.51 24.60 32.89
C ARG A 115 -6.43 24.37 34.08
N ASP A 116 -7.20 25.38 34.48
CA ASP A 116 -8.17 25.28 35.58
C ASP A 116 -9.40 24.46 35.21
N ASN A 117 -9.71 24.34 33.91
CA ASN A 117 -10.81 23.49 33.43
C ASN A 117 -10.42 22.02 33.38
N VAL A 118 -9.13 21.69 33.48
CA VAL A 118 -8.68 20.30 33.61
C VAL A 118 -9.03 19.81 35.00
N LYS A 119 -10.04 18.93 35.05
CA LYS A 119 -10.68 18.46 36.29
C LYS A 119 -9.74 17.59 37.12
N ASP A 120 -8.94 16.76 36.46
CA ASP A 120 -7.98 15.87 37.10
C ASP A 120 -6.55 16.27 36.71
N LYS A 121 -5.76 16.72 37.69
CA LYS A 121 -4.41 17.21 37.44
C LYS A 121 -3.45 16.12 36.98
N ARG A 122 -3.76 14.83 37.24
CA ARG A 122 -2.96 13.69 36.75
C ARG A 122 -2.95 13.59 35.22
N MET A 123 -3.89 14.25 34.54
CA MET A 123 -3.90 14.37 33.07
C MET A 123 -2.59 14.97 32.53
N PHE A 124 -1.91 15.81 33.32
CA PHE A 124 -0.65 16.42 32.94
C PHE A 124 0.56 15.48 33.07
N ASP A 125 0.41 14.33 33.73
CA ASP A 125 1.47 13.32 33.91
C ASP A 125 1.46 12.23 32.82
N ILE A 126 0.48 12.29 31.90
CA ILE A 126 0.32 11.36 30.79
C ILE A 126 1.44 11.61 29.77
N THR A 127 2.22 10.57 29.51
CA THR A 127 3.27 10.56 28.48
C THR A 127 2.79 9.90 27.19
N VAL A 128 3.50 10.13 26.09
CA VAL A 128 3.28 9.39 24.82
C VAL A 128 3.42 7.88 25.02
N ASP A 129 4.39 7.45 25.84
CA ASP A 129 4.65 6.05 26.17
C ASP A 129 3.49 5.39 26.94
N ASP A 130 2.84 6.14 27.83
CA ASP A 130 1.63 5.69 28.54
C ASP A 130 0.49 5.44 27.54
N LEU A 131 0.31 6.31 26.54
CA LEU A 131 -0.74 6.13 25.52
C LEU A 131 -0.50 4.90 24.65
N LEU A 132 0.75 4.68 24.20
CA LEU A 132 1.13 3.51 23.39
C LEU A 132 0.74 2.18 24.07
N ARG A 133 0.81 2.14 25.40
CA ARG A 133 0.58 0.94 26.22
C ARG A 133 -0.80 0.90 26.86
N HIS A 134 -1.75 1.69 26.36
CA HIS A 134 -3.11 1.74 26.90
C HIS A 134 -3.14 2.09 28.40
N ALA A 135 -2.19 2.90 28.87
CA ALA A 135 -2.00 3.25 30.28
C ALA A 135 -2.30 4.72 30.58
N GLY A 136 -3.12 5.38 29.75
CA GLY A 136 -3.49 6.80 29.88
C GLY A 136 -4.44 7.12 31.05
N GLY A 137 -5.02 6.11 31.71
CA GLY A 137 -5.92 6.31 32.85
C GLY A 137 -7.41 6.25 32.54
N TRP A 138 -7.81 5.72 31.37
CA TRP A 138 -9.22 5.60 30.95
C TRP A 138 -9.66 4.14 30.87
N ASP A 139 -10.87 3.86 31.34
CA ASP A 139 -11.49 2.54 31.30
C ASP A 139 -12.96 2.68 30.83
N ALA A 140 -13.21 2.28 29.58
CA ALA A 140 -14.50 2.44 28.93
C ALA A 140 -15.62 1.59 29.57
N ASP A 141 -15.27 0.51 30.27
CA ASP A 141 -16.26 -0.42 30.86
C ASP A 141 -16.85 0.11 32.17
N ILE A 142 -16.14 1.00 32.87
CA ILE A 142 -16.58 1.60 34.13
C ILE A 142 -16.88 3.09 34.03
N SER A 143 -16.37 3.76 33.00
CA SER A 143 -16.59 5.19 32.78
C SER A 143 -18.05 5.50 32.47
N LYS A 144 -18.56 6.60 33.04
CA LYS A 144 -19.92 7.10 32.77
C LYS A 144 -20.11 7.63 31.35
N ILE A 145 -19.02 7.82 30.60
CA ILE A 145 -19.02 8.32 29.22
C ILE A 145 -18.91 7.15 28.22
N ALA A 146 -18.65 5.94 28.70
CA ALA A 146 -18.24 4.79 27.89
C ALA A 146 -17.00 5.14 27.04
N ASP A 147 -16.82 4.49 25.87
CA ASP A 147 -15.78 4.87 24.92
C ASP A 147 -16.18 6.16 24.18
N PRO A 148 -15.48 7.29 24.43
CA PRO A 148 -15.89 8.59 23.90
C PRO A 148 -15.71 8.69 22.37
N VAL A 149 -14.97 7.78 21.74
CA VAL A 149 -14.81 7.72 20.27
C VAL A 149 -16.15 7.38 19.59
N PHE A 150 -17.05 6.68 20.29
CA PHE A 150 -18.37 6.31 19.79
C PHE A 150 -19.50 7.21 20.29
N ASN A 151 -19.18 8.36 20.89
CA ASN A 151 -20.17 9.21 21.56
C ASN A 151 -21.31 9.67 20.63
N ASP A 152 -20.99 10.08 19.40
CA ASP A 152 -21.98 10.51 18.40
C ASP A 152 -23.06 9.46 18.16
N TYR A 153 -22.70 8.18 18.16
CA TYR A 153 -23.65 7.08 17.98
C TYR A 153 -24.34 6.69 19.31
N LEU A 154 -23.55 6.49 20.37
CA LEU A 154 -24.03 5.98 21.65
C LEU A 154 -25.00 6.94 22.36
N ALA A 155 -24.79 8.25 22.21
CA ALA A 155 -25.59 9.27 22.90
C ALA A 155 -26.94 9.55 22.22
N ASP A 156 -27.09 9.23 20.94
CA ASP A 156 -28.35 9.41 20.19
C ASP A 156 -29.30 8.19 20.29
N GLY A 157 -28.78 7.02 20.73
CA GLY A 157 -29.50 5.75 20.81
C GLY A 157 -30.34 5.49 22.08
N ASN A 158 -30.78 6.52 22.83
CA ASN A 158 -31.51 6.41 24.11
C ASN A 158 -30.73 5.84 25.32
N HIS A 159 -29.40 5.82 25.28
CA HIS A 159 -28.58 5.49 26.46
C HIS A 159 -28.41 6.73 27.35
N HIS A 160 -28.40 6.59 28.68
CA HIS A 160 -28.21 7.67 29.67
C HIS A 160 -26.78 8.29 29.66
N LEU A 161 -26.14 8.32 28.49
CA LEU A 161 -24.79 8.80 28.28
C LEU A 161 -24.79 10.29 27.97
N ILE A 162 -23.72 10.96 28.38
CA ILE A 162 -23.51 12.38 28.08
C ILE A 162 -23.30 12.54 26.57
N ASN A 163 -24.05 13.44 25.92
CA ASN A 163 -23.85 13.80 24.53
C ASN A 163 -22.84 14.96 24.44
N ILE A 164 -21.61 14.67 23.98
CA ILE A 164 -20.50 15.63 23.97
C ILE A 164 -20.82 16.83 23.09
N ALA A 165 -21.40 16.61 21.91
CA ALA A 165 -21.75 17.70 21.00
C ALA A 165 -22.75 18.68 21.63
N LYS A 166 -23.74 18.18 22.39
CA LYS A 166 -24.70 19.01 23.13
C LYS A 166 -24.04 19.75 24.29
N GLU A 167 -23.19 19.09 25.07
CA GLU A 167 -22.45 19.71 26.18
C GLU A 167 -21.54 20.85 25.70
N LEU A 168 -20.81 20.62 24.61
CA LEU A 168 -19.94 21.61 23.99
C LEU A 168 -20.70 22.64 23.13
N LYS A 169 -22.03 22.50 23.00
CA LYS A 169 -22.90 23.37 22.19
C LYS A 169 -22.41 23.52 20.75
N LEU A 170 -21.91 22.43 20.16
CA LEU A 170 -21.41 22.42 18.79
C LEU A 170 -22.57 22.57 17.80
N LYS A 171 -22.32 23.32 16.73
CA LYS A 171 -23.24 23.46 15.58
C LYS A 171 -22.82 22.58 14.39
N THR A 172 -21.67 21.93 14.51
CA THR A 172 -21.04 21.08 13.51
C THR A 172 -20.84 19.69 14.09
N GLN A 173 -20.44 18.75 13.24
CA GLN A 173 -20.09 17.40 13.67
C GLN A 173 -18.89 17.44 14.64
N LEU A 174 -18.88 16.48 15.56
CA LEU A 174 -17.81 16.30 16.54
C LEU A 174 -16.48 16.02 15.82
N THR A 175 -15.39 16.60 16.31
CA THR A 175 -14.02 16.32 15.83
C THR A 175 -13.21 15.59 16.91
N PRO A 176 -12.08 14.92 16.56
CA PRO A 176 -11.20 14.34 17.57
C PRO A 176 -10.75 15.34 18.64
N ASN A 177 -10.47 16.59 18.23
CA ASN A 177 -10.06 17.65 19.15
C ASN A 177 -11.18 18.05 20.11
N ASP A 178 -12.44 18.04 19.68
CA ASP A 178 -13.58 18.32 20.56
C ASP A 178 -13.74 17.24 21.62
N ILE A 179 -13.60 15.96 21.23
CA ILE A 179 -13.62 14.82 22.15
C ILE A 179 -12.49 14.95 23.18
N ILE A 180 -11.27 15.26 22.73
CA ILE A 180 -10.12 15.44 23.61
C ILE A 180 -10.38 16.57 24.62
N LYS A 181 -10.84 17.74 24.14
CA LYS A 181 -11.16 18.88 25.02
C LYS A 181 -12.22 18.54 26.05
N PHE A 182 -13.26 17.81 25.65
CA PHE A 182 -14.27 17.34 26.59
C PHE A 182 -13.68 16.38 27.62
N MET A 183 -12.89 15.39 27.19
CA MET A 183 -12.28 14.40 28.09
C MET A 183 -11.30 15.02 29.09
N LEU A 184 -10.66 16.14 28.77
CA LEU A 184 -9.84 16.91 29.73
C LEU A 184 -10.66 17.43 30.95
N THR A 185 -11.97 17.58 30.80
CA THR A 185 -12.89 18.02 31.87
C THR A 185 -13.42 16.86 32.72
N GLN A 186 -13.00 15.64 32.44
CA GLN A 186 -13.46 14.42 33.09
C GLN A 186 -12.38 13.86 34.04
N PRO A 187 -12.76 13.16 35.12
CA PRO A 187 -11.79 12.49 35.98
C PRO A 187 -11.14 11.29 35.26
N LEU A 188 -9.90 10.95 35.60
CA LEU A 188 -9.29 9.69 35.17
C LEU A 188 -9.80 8.54 36.05
N ASP A 189 -10.02 7.38 35.42
CA ASP A 189 -10.52 6.16 36.08
C ASP A 189 -9.42 5.48 36.92
N PHE A 190 -8.16 5.64 36.52
CA PHE A 190 -7.00 5.17 37.27
C PHE A 190 -5.76 6.05 37.03
N GLU A 191 -4.70 5.84 37.81
CA GLU A 191 -3.47 6.62 37.70
C GLU A 191 -2.68 6.24 36.43
N PRO A 192 -2.28 7.21 35.59
CA PRO A 192 -1.49 6.93 34.39
C PRO A 192 -0.23 6.09 34.65
N GLY A 193 0.03 5.16 33.74
CA GLY A 193 1.17 4.24 33.78
C GLY A 193 1.02 3.06 34.75
N THR A 194 -0.01 3.01 35.60
CA THR A 194 -0.18 1.96 36.64
C THR A 194 -0.94 0.71 36.19
N LYS A 195 -1.79 0.84 35.17
CA LYS A 195 -2.58 -0.25 34.58
C LYS A 195 -2.64 -0.06 33.08
N SER A 196 -2.92 -1.13 32.34
CA SER A 196 -3.21 -1.05 30.91
C SER A 196 -4.61 -1.55 30.63
N ILE A 197 -5.46 -0.66 30.14
CA ILE A 197 -6.85 -0.93 29.73
C ILE A 197 -7.03 -0.36 28.32
N THR A 198 -7.38 -1.23 27.37
CA THR A 198 -7.53 -0.88 25.95
C THR A 198 -8.38 0.39 25.79
N SER A 199 -7.84 1.36 25.08
CA SER A 199 -8.45 2.69 24.94
C SER A 199 -8.32 3.19 23.50
N ASN A 200 -9.44 3.25 22.79
CA ASN A 200 -9.52 3.87 21.47
C ASN A 200 -9.27 5.38 21.57
N PHE A 201 -9.75 6.01 22.64
CA PHE A 201 -9.49 7.42 22.93
C PHE A 201 -7.99 7.72 23.09
N GLY A 202 -7.25 6.89 23.81
CA GLY A 202 -5.79 7.08 23.94
C GLY A 202 -5.06 7.05 22.59
N TYR A 203 -5.51 6.20 21.67
CA TYR A 203 -4.98 6.14 20.30
C TYR A 203 -5.44 7.31 19.43
N MET A 204 -6.67 7.80 19.59
CA MET A 204 -7.12 9.06 18.97
C MET A 204 -6.20 10.23 19.37
N VAL A 205 -5.80 10.30 20.64
CA VAL A 205 -4.82 11.30 21.12
C VAL A 205 -3.46 11.10 20.44
N LEU A 206 -2.98 9.86 20.29
CA LEU A 206 -1.74 9.58 19.54
C LEU A 206 -1.83 10.02 18.07
N GLY A 207 -2.99 9.86 17.42
CA GLY A 207 -3.22 10.39 16.08
C GLY A 207 -2.99 11.91 16.02
N ARG A 208 -3.48 12.66 17.02
CA ARG A 208 -3.24 14.11 17.10
C ARG A 208 -1.80 14.46 17.43
N VAL A 209 -1.11 13.64 18.24
CA VAL A 209 0.34 13.77 18.49
C VAL A 209 1.12 13.65 17.18
N ILE A 210 0.79 12.66 16.34
CA ILE A 210 1.41 12.49 15.02
C ILE A 210 1.21 13.76 14.19
N GLU A 211 -0.03 14.22 13.99
CA GLU A 211 -0.33 15.43 13.20
C GLU A 211 0.43 16.66 13.72
N LYS A 212 0.52 16.80 15.05
CA LYS A 212 1.20 17.91 15.68
C LYS A 212 2.71 17.90 15.41
N VAL A 213 3.34 16.74 15.40
CA VAL A 213 4.77 16.56 15.19
C VAL A 213 5.12 16.66 13.70
N THR A 214 4.36 16.00 12.83
CA THR A 214 4.62 15.95 11.38
C THR A 214 4.18 17.20 10.63
N LYS A 215 3.16 17.91 11.15
CA LYS A 215 2.43 18.99 10.45
C LYS A 215 1.65 18.50 9.23
N GLU A 216 1.34 17.21 9.19
CA GLU A 216 0.57 16.57 8.14
C GLU A 216 -0.74 16.02 8.69
N HIS A 217 -1.68 15.67 7.81
CA HIS A 217 -2.85 14.89 8.21
C HIS A 217 -2.41 13.49 8.65
N TYR A 218 -3.11 12.93 9.65
CA TYR A 218 -2.78 11.62 10.22
C TYR A 218 -2.62 10.52 9.15
N GLU A 219 -3.55 10.43 8.20
CA GLU A 219 -3.51 9.41 7.13
C GLU A 219 -2.24 9.53 6.26
N SER A 220 -1.83 10.76 5.92
CA SER A 220 -0.64 11.00 5.11
C SER A 220 0.63 10.57 5.85
N ALA A 221 0.76 10.93 7.13
CA ALA A 221 1.89 10.54 7.95
C ALA A 221 2.02 9.01 8.08
N VAL A 222 0.92 8.29 8.36
CA VAL A 222 0.93 6.82 8.45
C VAL A 222 1.28 6.18 7.10
N LYS A 223 0.76 6.75 6.01
CA LYS A 223 1.03 6.24 4.67
C LYS A 223 2.51 6.34 4.33
N ASP A 224 3.12 7.49 4.58
CA ASP A 224 4.50 7.76 4.19
C ASP A 224 5.49 7.01 5.10
N ASP A 225 5.24 6.98 6.42
CA ASP A 225 6.12 6.33 7.38
C ASP A 225 6.01 4.80 7.34
N VAL A 226 4.80 4.26 7.15
CA VAL A 226 4.53 2.81 7.29
C VAL A 226 4.10 2.16 5.97
N LEU A 227 3.01 2.62 5.35
CA LEU A 227 2.38 1.85 4.26
C LEU A 227 3.23 1.78 2.99
N VAL A 228 3.83 2.91 2.57
CA VAL A 228 4.74 2.96 1.42
C VAL A 228 5.94 2.09 1.67
N ASN A 229 6.60 2.30 2.81
CA ASN A 229 7.78 1.54 3.18
C ASN A 229 7.49 0.04 3.29
N CYS A 230 6.29 -0.35 3.73
CA CYS A 230 5.89 -1.74 3.83
C CYS A 230 5.21 -2.34 2.59
N GLY A 231 5.01 -1.55 1.53
CA GLY A 231 4.33 -2.00 0.32
C GLY A 231 2.88 -2.43 0.56
N MET A 232 2.21 -1.81 1.54
CA MET A 232 0.82 -2.11 1.90
C MET A 232 -0.16 -1.36 0.99
N TRP A 233 -0.34 -1.85 -0.24
CA TRP A 233 -1.01 -1.10 -1.33
C TRP A 233 -2.52 -1.31 -1.42
N HIS A 234 -3.11 -2.15 -0.57
CA HIS A 234 -4.56 -2.29 -0.38
C HIS A 234 -5.07 -1.62 0.90
N THR A 235 -4.14 -1.14 1.73
CA THR A 235 -4.44 -0.56 3.03
C THR A 235 -4.82 0.92 2.90
N THR A 236 -6.00 1.27 3.42
CA THR A 236 -6.56 2.62 3.31
C THR A 236 -7.39 2.97 4.54
N LEU A 237 -7.52 4.27 4.82
CA LEU A 237 -8.44 4.76 5.84
C LEU A 237 -9.86 4.81 5.26
N GLY A 238 -10.85 4.28 5.98
CA GLY A 238 -12.23 4.16 5.49
C GLY A 238 -12.43 3.07 4.42
N SER A 239 -13.67 2.78 4.04
CA SER A 239 -13.94 1.70 3.07
C SER A 239 -13.63 2.14 1.63
N HIS A 240 -13.25 1.18 0.77
CA HIS A 240 -12.94 1.42 -0.66
C HIS A 240 -14.18 1.72 -1.51
N GLU A 241 -15.38 1.54 -0.96
CA GLU A 241 -16.58 1.83 -1.72
C GLU A 241 -16.73 3.34 -1.81
N LYS A 242 -16.35 3.89 -2.97
CA LYS A 242 -16.67 5.26 -3.36
C LYS A 242 -18.18 5.43 -3.23
N VAL A 243 -18.62 5.94 -2.10
CA VAL A 243 -19.89 6.67 -2.02
C VAL A 243 -19.69 7.86 -2.93
N ASP A 244 -20.48 7.97 -4.00
CA ASP A 244 -20.38 9.07 -4.94
C ASP A 244 -20.71 10.38 -4.19
N ILE A 245 -19.64 11.09 -3.83
CA ILE A 245 -19.68 12.40 -3.19
C ILE A 245 -19.74 13.45 -4.30
N GLY A 246 -20.91 13.55 -4.92
CA GLY A 246 -21.25 14.76 -5.67
C GLY A 246 -20.98 15.99 -4.80
N LYS A 247 -20.45 17.07 -5.41
CA LYS A 247 -19.87 18.26 -4.75
C LYS A 247 -20.76 19.02 -3.75
N GLU A 248 -21.97 18.56 -3.46
CA GLU A 248 -22.97 19.25 -2.63
C GLU A 248 -23.57 18.40 -1.49
N ARG A 249 -23.13 17.15 -1.27
CA ARG A 249 -23.72 16.30 -0.23
C ARG A 249 -23.27 16.71 1.18
N LYS A 250 -24.23 16.79 2.10
CA LYS A 250 -23.96 17.08 3.52
C LYS A 250 -23.46 15.82 4.22
N ALA A 251 -22.55 15.95 5.19
CA ALA A 251 -21.99 14.83 5.96
C ALA A 251 -23.05 13.85 6.51
N GLY A 252 -24.22 14.34 6.91
CA GLY A 252 -25.33 13.52 7.40
C GLY A 252 -25.94 12.56 6.36
N GLU A 253 -25.90 12.89 5.07
CA GLU A 253 -26.41 12.02 4.00
C GLU A 253 -25.42 10.90 3.66
N ILE A 254 -24.12 11.19 3.73
CA ILE A 254 -23.04 10.20 3.57
C ILE A 254 -23.11 9.19 4.72
N LEU A 255 -23.30 9.68 5.94
CA LEU A 255 -23.47 8.83 7.13
C LEU A 255 -24.72 7.93 7.04
N ALA A 256 -25.83 8.45 6.51
CA ALA A 256 -27.05 7.65 6.30
C ALA A 256 -26.84 6.54 5.25
N GLU A 257 -26.10 6.81 4.17
CA GLU A 257 -25.79 5.81 3.16
C GLU A 257 -24.81 4.74 3.65
N LEU A 258 -23.74 5.14 4.37
CA LEU A 258 -22.84 4.19 5.04
C LEU A 258 -23.62 3.32 6.05
N ARG A 259 -24.57 3.92 6.78
CA ARG A 259 -25.46 3.22 7.72
C ARG A 259 -26.33 2.17 7.03
N ASP A 260 -26.89 2.47 5.86
CA ASP A 260 -27.73 1.53 5.09
C ASP A 260 -26.90 0.45 4.39
N LYS A 261 -25.64 0.73 4.04
CA LYS A 261 -24.76 -0.21 3.34
C LYS A 261 -24.11 -1.25 4.26
N TYR A 262 -23.76 -0.85 5.49
CA TYR A 262 -23.16 -1.72 6.50
C TYR A 262 -24.18 -2.22 7.52
N GLN A 263 -25.47 -2.21 7.17
CA GLN A 263 -26.62 -2.46 8.06
C GLN A 263 -26.74 -3.89 8.63
N VAL A 264 -25.73 -4.75 8.47
CA VAL A 264 -25.78 -6.15 8.88
C VAL A 264 -24.68 -6.44 9.90
N ILE A 265 -25.08 -6.41 11.17
CA ILE A 265 -24.45 -6.99 12.38
C ILE A 265 -23.28 -6.18 12.99
N GLY A 266 -23.58 -5.45 14.08
CA GLY A 266 -22.64 -5.30 15.22
C GLY A 266 -21.50 -4.28 15.14
N GLU A 267 -21.46 -3.36 14.18
CA GLU A 267 -20.32 -2.45 14.01
C GLU A 267 -20.66 -1.00 14.40
N TYR A 268 -20.40 -0.63 15.66
CA TYR A 268 -20.35 0.79 16.08
C TYR A 268 -19.46 1.62 15.14
N TYR A 269 -18.40 0.99 14.65
CA TYR A 269 -17.48 1.48 13.65
C TYR A 269 -18.14 1.99 12.35
N ALA A 270 -19.17 1.31 11.84
CA ALA A 270 -19.84 1.70 10.60
C ALA A 270 -20.68 3.00 10.74
N HIS A 271 -20.92 3.44 11.97
CA HIS A 271 -21.74 4.60 12.29
C HIS A 271 -20.92 5.84 12.68
N VAL A 272 -19.60 5.72 12.69
CA VAL A 272 -18.69 6.81 13.02
C VAL A 272 -17.87 7.17 11.78
N THR A 273 -17.61 8.47 11.57
CA THR A 273 -16.78 8.89 10.44
C THR A 273 -15.37 8.32 10.57
N PRO A 274 -14.73 7.86 9.47
CA PRO A 274 -13.39 7.27 9.52
C PRO A 274 -12.35 8.14 10.23
N HIS A 275 -12.49 9.47 10.15
CA HIS A 275 -11.61 10.43 10.81
C HIS A 275 -11.70 10.41 12.35
N ILE A 276 -12.83 10.04 12.95
CA ILE A 276 -12.94 9.94 14.42
C ILE A 276 -12.23 8.68 14.93
N VAL A 277 -12.25 7.61 14.15
CA VAL A 277 -11.66 6.31 14.49
C VAL A 277 -10.31 6.08 13.82
N ASP A 278 -9.71 7.10 13.21
CA ASP A 278 -8.58 6.94 12.28
C ASP A 278 -7.36 6.24 12.90
N ALA A 279 -6.95 6.69 14.07
CA ALA A 279 -5.81 6.14 14.81
C ALA A 279 -6.12 4.87 15.60
N SER A 280 -7.38 4.44 15.67
CA SER A 280 -7.80 3.37 16.57
C SER A 280 -8.43 2.17 15.86
N LEU A 281 -9.25 2.39 14.83
CA LEU A 281 -10.07 1.36 14.17
C LEU A 281 -10.30 1.59 12.66
N GLY A 282 -9.98 2.78 12.15
CA GLY A 282 -10.36 3.34 10.83
C GLY A 282 -9.82 2.63 9.59
N TRP A 283 -8.85 1.74 9.74
CA TRP A 283 -8.13 1.19 8.59
C TRP A 283 -8.77 -0.09 8.07
N PHE A 284 -8.82 -0.18 6.75
CA PHE A 284 -9.13 -1.40 6.01
C PHE A 284 -7.85 -1.94 5.38
N THR A 285 -7.69 -3.25 5.37
CA THR A 285 -6.51 -3.92 4.82
C THR A 285 -6.88 -5.33 4.34
N ASN A 286 -5.93 -6.05 3.73
CA ASN A 286 -6.12 -7.43 3.34
C ASN A 286 -5.02 -8.34 3.91
N ALA A 287 -5.17 -9.65 3.74
CA ALA A 287 -4.22 -10.61 4.29
C ALA A 287 -2.81 -10.45 3.70
N PHE A 288 -2.68 -10.04 2.43
CA PHE A 288 -1.37 -9.77 1.82
C PHE A 288 -0.65 -8.62 2.53
N ASP A 289 -1.30 -7.49 2.72
CA ASP A 289 -0.71 -6.30 3.34
C ASP A 289 -0.35 -6.52 4.80
N VAL A 290 -1.17 -7.24 5.59
CA VAL A 290 -0.82 -7.58 6.98
C VAL A 290 0.41 -8.49 7.02
N MET A 291 0.56 -9.41 6.07
CA MET A 291 1.76 -10.23 5.98
C MET A 291 2.98 -9.43 5.49
N ARG A 292 2.82 -8.42 4.63
CA ARG A 292 3.91 -7.48 4.30
C ARG A 292 4.32 -6.64 5.50
N LEU A 293 3.35 -6.23 6.32
CA LEU A 293 3.60 -5.54 7.60
C LEU A 293 4.41 -6.44 8.55
N ALA A 294 4.07 -7.72 8.65
CA ALA A 294 4.84 -8.68 9.44
C ALA A 294 6.29 -8.78 8.99
N GLN A 295 6.55 -8.88 7.67
CA GLN A 295 7.91 -8.88 7.13
C GLN A 295 8.68 -7.58 7.40
N CYS A 296 7.97 -6.46 7.45
CA CYS A 296 8.50 -5.15 7.80
C CYS A 296 8.93 -5.07 9.26
N ILE A 297 8.13 -5.66 10.16
CA ILE A 297 8.36 -5.66 11.60
C ILE A 297 9.58 -6.54 11.95
N ASP A 298 9.71 -7.73 11.36
CA ASP A 298 10.84 -8.63 11.65
C ASP A 298 12.10 -8.36 10.80
N GLY A 299 11.94 -7.69 9.65
CA GLY A 299 13.01 -7.40 8.70
C GLY A 299 13.31 -8.54 7.72
N SER A 300 12.42 -9.53 7.60
CA SER A 300 12.62 -10.72 6.76
C SER A 300 12.57 -10.46 5.24
N ALA A 301 12.13 -9.27 4.81
CA ALA A 301 12.04 -8.85 3.41
C ALA A 301 13.07 -7.76 3.00
N GLU A 302 14.30 -7.83 3.53
CA GLU A 302 15.41 -6.89 3.25
C GLU A 302 15.17 -5.43 3.68
N TYR A 303 14.04 -5.13 4.30
CA TYR A 303 13.73 -3.85 4.94
C TYR A 303 13.15 -4.10 6.31
N ARG A 304 13.64 -3.37 7.30
CA ARG A 304 13.10 -3.37 8.66
C ARG A 304 12.58 -1.98 8.97
N LEU A 305 11.33 -1.90 9.42
CA LEU A 305 10.65 -0.62 9.66
C LEU A 305 11.24 0.14 10.85
N LEU A 306 11.63 -0.57 11.92
CA LEU A 306 12.22 0.00 13.12
C LEU A 306 13.56 -0.67 13.41
N ASN A 307 14.55 0.08 13.88
CA ASN A 307 15.80 -0.53 14.32
C ASN A 307 15.62 -1.39 15.60
N ASP A 308 16.65 -2.13 15.98
CA ASP A 308 16.58 -3.04 17.14
C ASP A 308 16.24 -2.30 18.45
N THR A 309 16.77 -1.08 18.66
CA THR A 309 16.55 -0.29 19.88
C THR A 309 15.10 0.18 19.98
N THR A 310 14.53 0.66 18.87
CA THR A 310 13.14 1.09 18.81
C THR A 310 12.18 -0.09 18.89
N MET A 311 12.55 -1.25 18.31
CA MET A 311 11.78 -2.48 18.47
C MET A 311 11.77 -2.95 19.94
N GLU A 312 12.90 -2.87 20.66
CA GLU A 312 12.90 -3.14 22.10
C GLU A 312 11.96 -2.20 22.85
N LEU A 313 11.94 -0.91 22.51
CA LEU A 313 11.01 0.07 23.08
C LEU A 313 9.55 -0.37 22.85
N ALA A 314 9.21 -0.79 21.62
CA ALA A 314 7.88 -1.26 21.24
C ALA A 314 7.41 -2.47 22.08
N LEU A 315 8.35 -3.33 22.50
CA LEU A 315 8.07 -4.55 23.26
C LEU A 315 8.04 -4.34 24.80
N ARG A 316 8.42 -3.17 25.32
CA ARG A 316 8.52 -2.95 26.79
C ARG A 316 7.15 -2.86 27.47
N PRO A 317 7.03 -3.33 28.73
CA PRO A 317 5.81 -3.15 29.51
C PRO A 317 5.59 -1.69 29.93
N PRO A 318 4.41 -1.35 30.48
CA PRO A 318 4.16 -0.05 31.10
C PRO A 318 5.18 0.25 32.20
N ARG A 319 5.54 1.52 32.36
CA ARG A 319 6.59 1.97 33.29
C ARG A 319 6.38 1.59 34.77
N LYS A 320 5.14 1.33 35.21
CA LYS A 320 4.83 0.86 36.58
C LYS A 320 4.23 -0.56 36.61
N ALA A 321 4.45 -1.36 35.57
CA ALA A 321 4.01 -2.76 35.54
C ALA A 321 4.78 -3.62 36.55
N ARG A 322 4.20 -4.77 36.93
CA ARG A 322 4.82 -5.71 37.88
C ARG A 322 5.74 -6.69 37.13
N ASP A 323 6.95 -6.92 37.65
CA ASP A 323 7.97 -7.79 37.04
C ASP A 323 7.56 -9.27 36.87
N SER A 324 6.51 -9.73 37.55
CA SER A 324 6.07 -11.14 37.52
C SER A 324 5.21 -11.53 36.32
N GLU A 325 4.80 -10.58 35.48
CA GLU A 325 3.88 -10.84 34.37
C GLU A 325 4.56 -11.56 33.19
N THR A 326 3.90 -12.58 32.65
CA THR A 326 4.37 -13.28 31.43
C THR A 326 3.89 -12.61 30.15
N THR A 327 2.85 -11.77 30.25
CA THR A 327 2.25 -11.03 29.14
C THR A 327 1.86 -9.63 29.58
N TRP A 328 2.03 -8.63 28.72
CA TRP A 328 1.69 -7.24 28.98
C TRP A 328 1.30 -6.51 27.70
N GLN A 329 0.78 -5.28 27.81
CA GLN A 329 0.54 -4.39 26.68
C GLN A 329 1.84 -3.69 26.27
N GLY A 330 2.28 -3.93 25.03
CA GLY A 330 3.35 -3.17 24.37
C GLY A 330 2.78 -1.99 23.59
N ALA A 331 3.53 -1.52 22.58
CA ALA A 331 3.09 -0.46 21.68
C ALA A 331 2.19 -1.01 20.57
N GLY A 332 0.87 -1.00 20.78
CA GLY A 332 -0.13 -1.38 19.78
C GLY A 332 -0.42 -2.88 19.68
N PHE A 333 0.23 -3.70 20.49
CA PHE A 333 0.01 -5.15 20.55
C PHE A 333 0.27 -5.69 21.96
N MET A 334 -0.32 -6.84 22.25
CA MET A 334 0.06 -7.63 23.42
C MET A 334 1.43 -8.27 23.18
N VAL A 335 2.24 -8.34 24.23
CA VAL A 335 3.59 -8.92 24.22
C VAL A 335 3.63 -10.07 25.21
N HIS A 336 4.30 -11.16 24.84
CA HIS A 336 4.71 -12.20 25.77
C HIS A 336 6.22 -12.10 26.04
N LYS A 337 6.68 -12.57 27.20
CA LYS A 337 8.08 -12.42 27.64
C LYS A 337 9.14 -12.97 26.68
N ASP A 338 8.77 -13.97 25.87
CA ASP A 338 9.62 -14.56 24.83
C ASP A 338 9.69 -13.75 23.52
N GLY A 339 8.99 -12.61 23.43
CA GLY A 339 8.95 -11.73 22.27
C GLY A 339 7.85 -12.03 21.26
N ALA A 340 6.94 -12.98 21.52
CA ALA A 340 5.75 -13.11 20.69
C ALA A 340 4.80 -11.93 20.89
N ILE A 341 4.19 -11.45 19.80
CA ILE A 341 3.20 -10.37 19.82
C ILE A 341 1.88 -10.82 19.19
N TRP A 342 0.78 -10.20 19.62
CA TRP A 342 -0.51 -10.39 18.96
C TRP A 342 -1.48 -9.23 19.17
N VAL A 343 -2.41 -9.10 18.25
CA VAL A 343 -3.68 -8.39 18.43
C VAL A 343 -4.83 -9.37 18.20
N GLY A 344 -5.95 -9.12 18.86
CA GLY A 344 -7.10 -10.02 18.90
C GLY A 344 -8.42 -9.27 18.81
N GLU A 345 -9.42 -9.85 19.46
CA GLU A 345 -10.81 -9.39 19.50
C GLU A 345 -10.96 -7.89 19.84
N GLU A 346 -11.89 -7.23 19.17
CA GLU A 346 -12.23 -5.81 19.39
C GLU A 346 -13.74 -5.70 19.63
N THR A 347 -14.19 -5.12 20.73
CA THR A 347 -15.61 -5.09 21.07
C THR A 347 -16.47 -4.34 20.03
N HIS A 348 -15.92 -3.29 19.42
CA HIS A 348 -16.70 -2.32 18.65
C HIS A 348 -16.50 -2.35 17.12
N ALA A 349 -15.65 -3.25 16.62
CA ALA A 349 -15.31 -3.39 15.20
C ALA A 349 -14.98 -4.86 14.89
N PRO A 350 -15.02 -5.31 13.62
CA PRO A 350 -14.72 -6.70 13.27
C PRO A 350 -13.42 -7.20 13.87
N ASP A 351 -13.43 -8.47 14.25
CA ASP A 351 -12.30 -9.09 14.89
C ASP A 351 -11.14 -9.23 13.91
N VAL A 352 -9.93 -9.10 14.44
CA VAL A 352 -8.70 -9.43 13.74
C VAL A 352 -7.87 -10.29 14.68
N VAL A 353 -7.38 -11.41 14.18
CA VAL A 353 -6.28 -12.10 14.84
C VAL A 353 -5.04 -11.84 14.02
N PHE A 354 -4.04 -11.20 14.61
CA PHE A 354 -2.71 -11.13 14.03
C PHE A 354 -1.71 -11.57 15.10
N VAL A 355 -0.84 -12.51 14.75
CA VAL A 355 0.17 -13.07 15.64
C VAL A 355 1.52 -13.07 14.93
N HIS A 356 2.56 -12.66 15.65
CA HIS A 356 3.94 -12.81 15.22
C HIS A 356 4.74 -13.50 16.32
N LYS A 357 5.47 -14.56 15.96
CA LYS A 357 6.34 -15.27 16.89
C LYS A 357 7.65 -14.50 17.09
N ASN A 358 8.04 -14.35 18.35
CA ASN A 358 9.41 -14.17 18.80
C ASN A 358 10.26 -13.10 18.11
N LEU A 359 9.84 -11.82 18.19
CA LEU A 359 10.60 -10.68 17.67
C LEU A 359 11.97 -10.47 18.35
N LYS A 360 12.14 -10.93 19.60
CA LYS A 360 13.43 -10.85 20.31
C LYS A 360 14.52 -11.72 19.69
N ARG A 361 14.17 -12.86 19.05
CA ARG A 361 15.16 -13.71 18.36
C ARG A 361 15.67 -13.11 17.06
N TYR A 362 14.88 -12.28 16.39
CA TYR A 362 15.27 -11.59 15.14
C TYR A 362 16.23 -10.41 15.35
N GLN A 363 16.51 -10.02 16.59
CA GLN A 363 17.54 -9.03 16.96
C GLN A 363 18.96 -9.60 16.93
N GLN A 364 19.13 -10.93 16.81
CA GLN A 364 20.43 -11.55 16.57
C GLN A 364 20.74 -11.53 15.07
N LYS A 365 21.89 -10.95 14.67
CA LYS A 365 22.36 -10.75 13.27
C LYS A 365 22.49 -12.04 12.41
N SER A 366 22.03 -13.19 12.85
CA SER A 366 21.94 -14.38 12.01
C SER A 366 20.69 -14.29 11.14
N ALA A 367 20.85 -14.37 9.81
CA ALA A 367 19.75 -14.67 8.90
C ALA A 367 18.96 -15.86 9.45
N TYR A 368 17.63 -15.74 9.51
CA TYR A 368 16.72 -16.74 10.04
C TYR A 368 17.12 -18.17 9.61
N THR A 369 17.54 -19.00 10.57
CA THR A 369 17.80 -20.43 10.38
C THR A 369 16.69 -21.30 10.97
N GLY A 370 15.50 -20.73 11.20
CA GLY A 370 14.34 -21.57 11.53
C GLY A 370 14.23 -22.67 10.48
N THR A 371 13.87 -23.88 10.88
CA THR A 371 13.59 -24.94 9.90
C THR A 371 12.69 -24.32 8.82
N GLU A 372 12.98 -24.56 7.54
CA GLU A 372 12.35 -23.87 6.38
C GLU A 372 10.81 -23.91 6.35
N ASN A 373 10.18 -24.55 7.33
CA ASN A 373 8.77 -24.85 7.45
C ASN A 373 8.05 -24.37 8.72
N ASP A 374 8.68 -23.68 9.70
CA ASP A 374 7.94 -23.15 10.88
C ASP A 374 7.24 -21.79 10.59
N PRO A 375 5.92 -21.68 10.81
CA PRO A 375 5.20 -20.42 10.69
C PRO A 375 5.70 -19.36 11.67
N VAL A 376 6.05 -18.18 11.15
CA VAL A 376 6.58 -17.06 11.93
C VAL A 376 5.53 -16.01 12.26
N ALA A 377 4.53 -15.84 11.39
CA ALA A 377 3.42 -14.93 11.61
C ALA A 377 2.16 -15.43 10.88
N TRP A 378 0.98 -15.08 11.38
CA TRP A 378 -0.28 -15.35 10.71
C TRP A 378 -1.34 -14.31 11.05
N THR A 379 -2.31 -14.19 10.17
CA THR A 379 -3.48 -13.32 10.37
C THR A 379 -4.76 -14.02 9.97
N ILE A 380 -5.87 -13.67 10.64
CA ILE A 380 -7.22 -13.86 10.14
C ILE A 380 -7.97 -12.53 10.30
N LEU A 381 -8.43 -11.97 9.19
CA LEU A 381 -9.34 -10.83 9.13
C LEU A 381 -10.76 -11.37 9.03
N PHE A 382 -11.65 -10.92 9.91
CA PHE A 382 -13.02 -11.43 9.97
C PHE A 382 -13.99 -10.41 9.35
N GLU A 383 -15.00 -10.91 8.63
CA GLU A 383 -16.10 -10.09 8.10
C GLU A 383 -17.35 -10.27 8.98
N GLY A 384 -17.76 -9.17 9.61
CA GLY A 384 -18.84 -9.13 10.60
C GLY A 384 -18.39 -9.52 12.01
N LYS A 385 -19.38 -9.78 12.88
CA LYS A 385 -19.18 -10.15 14.29
C LYS A 385 -19.61 -11.58 14.58
N PRO A 386 -18.94 -12.27 15.51
CA PRO A 386 -19.32 -13.62 15.88
C PRO A 386 -20.64 -13.62 16.63
N THR A 387 -21.36 -14.72 16.51
CA THR A 387 -22.56 -15.02 17.30
C THR A 387 -22.24 -15.67 18.64
N ILE A 388 -21.00 -16.16 18.82
CA ILE A 388 -20.52 -16.86 20.01
C ILE A 388 -19.10 -16.37 20.34
N ASN A 389 -18.82 -16.13 21.62
CA ASN A 389 -17.47 -15.82 22.07
C ASN A 389 -16.58 -17.07 21.95
N ALA A 390 -15.54 -16.99 21.14
CA ALA A 390 -14.55 -18.05 20.95
C ALA A 390 -13.14 -17.51 21.21
N PRO A 391 -12.23 -18.31 21.81
CA PRO A 391 -10.86 -17.87 22.08
C PRO A 391 -10.03 -17.88 20.78
N LEU A 392 -10.23 -16.88 19.92
CA LEU A 392 -9.76 -16.89 18.52
C LEU A 392 -8.23 -17.03 18.43
N LYS A 393 -7.48 -16.38 19.32
CA LYS A 393 -6.01 -16.51 19.37
C LYS A 393 -5.57 -17.96 19.60
N GLN A 394 -6.15 -18.65 20.58
CA GLN A 394 -5.78 -20.02 20.91
C GLN A 394 -6.18 -20.97 19.77
N LEU A 395 -7.37 -20.79 19.20
CA LEU A 395 -7.84 -21.60 18.09
C LEU A 395 -6.94 -21.44 16.87
N THR A 396 -6.63 -20.21 16.46
CA THR A 396 -5.74 -19.95 15.31
C THR A 396 -4.35 -20.53 15.51
N LYS A 397 -3.78 -20.39 16.70
CA LYS A 397 -2.49 -21.02 17.04
C LYS A 397 -2.53 -22.54 16.85
N VAL A 398 -3.55 -23.21 17.39
CA VAL A 398 -3.70 -24.67 17.26
C VAL A 398 -3.86 -25.08 15.79
N MET A 399 -4.64 -24.32 15.01
CA MET A 399 -4.82 -24.60 13.57
C MET A 399 -3.50 -24.50 12.79
N VAL A 400 -2.71 -23.45 13.04
CA VAL A 400 -1.41 -23.25 12.39
C VAL A 400 -0.40 -24.33 12.82
N GLU A 401 -0.36 -24.68 14.11
CA GLU A 401 0.56 -25.69 14.65
C GLU A 401 0.16 -27.13 14.26
N ALA A 402 -1.10 -27.36 13.89
CA ALA A 402 -1.58 -28.65 13.39
C ALA A 402 -1.22 -28.90 11.92
N GLU A 403 -0.88 -27.86 11.16
CA GLU A 403 -0.48 -28.00 9.76
C GLU A 403 0.93 -28.61 9.67
N ALA A 404 1.00 -29.80 9.07
CA ALA A 404 2.23 -30.58 9.05
C ALA A 404 3.20 -30.12 7.95
N HIS A 405 2.68 -29.58 6.84
CA HIS A 405 3.49 -29.21 5.68
C HIS A 405 2.96 -27.93 5.02
N TRP A 406 3.74 -26.85 5.12
CA TRP A 406 3.45 -25.60 4.42
C TRP A 406 4.03 -25.63 2.99
N PRO A 407 3.29 -25.15 1.97
CA PRO A 407 3.79 -25.09 0.59
C PRO A 407 5.06 -24.26 0.47
N THR A 408 5.94 -24.58 -0.47
CA THR A 408 7.17 -23.79 -0.72
C THR A 408 6.96 -22.55 -1.58
N VAL A 409 5.77 -22.38 -2.16
CA VAL A 409 5.41 -21.19 -2.94
C VAL A 409 5.39 -19.93 -2.10
N ASN A 410 5.70 -18.81 -2.73
CA ASN A 410 5.58 -17.48 -2.14
C ASN A 410 4.42 -16.73 -2.80
N SER A 411 3.26 -16.75 -2.15
CA SER A 411 2.02 -16.19 -2.71
C SER A 411 1.97 -14.66 -2.75
N PHE A 412 2.98 -13.92 -2.28
CA PHE A 412 2.97 -12.46 -2.44
C PHE A 412 2.86 -12.01 -3.90
N VAL A 413 3.36 -12.82 -4.84
CA VAL A 413 3.26 -12.55 -6.29
C VAL A 413 1.81 -12.59 -6.76
N ASP A 414 0.97 -13.44 -6.16
CA ASP A 414 -0.44 -13.62 -6.53
C ASP A 414 -1.28 -12.37 -6.27
N ASP A 415 -0.76 -11.37 -5.56
CA ASP A 415 -1.40 -10.07 -5.37
C ASP A 415 -1.01 -9.06 -6.46
N LEU A 416 0.21 -9.18 -7.00
CA LEU A 416 0.90 -8.12 -7.74
C LEU A 416 0.62 -8.11 -9.24
N HIS A 417 -0.21 -9.02 -9.75
CA HIS A 417 -0.45 -9.13 -11.18
C HIS A 417 -1.93 -9.35 -11.53
N ASP A 418 -2.26 -8.92 -12.75
CA ASP A 418 -3.47 -9.34 -13.46
C ASP A 418 -3.15 -10.55 -14.35
N LYS A 419 -1.90 -10.65 -14.84
CA LYS A 419 -1.38 -11.83 -15.54
C LYS A 419 0.09 -12.07 -15.24
N LEU A 420 0.46 -13.33 -15.04
CA LEU A 420 1.83 -13.80 -14.92
C LEU A 420 2.16 -14.65 -16.16
N LEU A 421 3.27 -14.36 -16.81
CA LEU A 421 3.73 -14.99 -18.05
C LEU A 421 5.11 -15.57 -17.81
N THR A 422 5.33 -16.83 -18.19
CA THR A 422 6.63 -17.50 -18.05
C THR A 422 7.04 -18.12 -19.37
N LEU A 423 8.19 -17.71 -19.91
CA LEU A 423 8.77 -18.26 -21.13
C LEU A 423 10.26 -18.52 -20.90
N GLY A 424 10.65 -19.79 -20.90
CA GLY A 424 12.01 -20.20 -20.54
C GLY A 424 12.33 -19.80 -19.09
N THR A 425 13.40 -19.03 -18.90
CA THR A 425 13.81 -18.48 -17.60
C THR A 425 13.24 -17.09 -17.31
N SER A 426 12.52 -16.49 -18.25
CA SER A 426 11.93 -15.16 -18.08
C SER A 426 10.50 -15.29 -17.55
N THR A 427 10.26 -14.72 -16.37
CA THR A 427 8.93 -14.55 -15.80
C THR A 427 8.58 -13.07 -15.76
N LYS A 428 7.50 -12.67 -16.44
CA LYS A 428 6.99 -11.30 -16.44
C LYS A 428 5.60 -11.25 -15.86
N LEU A 429 5.31 -10.20 -15.11
CA LEU A 429 3.96 -9.87 -14.69
C LEU A 429 3.46 -8.62 -15.39
N ILE A 430 2.14 -8.54 -15.52
CA ILE A 430 1.42 -7.38 -16.01
C ILE A 430 0.44 -6.93 -14.94
N LYS A 431 0.44 -5.64 -14.65
CA LYS A 431 -0.59 -4.97 -13.86
C LYS A 431 -1.12 -3.79 -14.68
N LEU A 432 -2.38 -3.84 -15.10
CA LEU A 432 -2.95 -2.83 -15.99
C LEU A 432 -3.37 -1.58 -15.23
N LYS A 433 -3.91 -1.76 -14.02
CA LYS A 433 -4.58 -0.69 -13.26
C LYS A 433 -4.13 -0.68 -11.79
N VAL A 434 -3.25 0.26 -11.45
CA VAL A 434 -2.92 0.64 -10.07
C VAL A 434 -3.32 2.09 -9.87
N GLU A 435 -4.16 2.40 -8.88
CA GLU A 435 -4.48 3.79 -8.57
C GLU A 435 -3.22 4.55 -8.18
N GLU A 436 -3.01 5.74 -8.75
CA GLU A 436 -1.76 6.49 -8.60
C GLU A 436 -1.39 6.75 -7.14
N HIS A 437 -2.37 7.07 -6.28
CA HIS A 437 -2.14 7.31 -4.86
C HIS A 437 -1.66 6.05 -4.09
N ARG A 438 -1.68 4.87 -4.73
CA ARG A 438 -1.16 3.59 -4.20
C ARG A 438 0.06 3.07 -4.97
N ALA A 439 0.47 3.78 -6.02
CA ALA A 439 1.50 3.31 -6.93
C ALA A 439 2.83 3.06 -6.22
N ASN A 440 3.24 3.94 -5.31
CA ASN A 440 4.51 3.77 -4.59
C ASN A 440 4.48 2.55 -3.64
N GLN A 441 3.38 2.31 -2.93
CA GLN A 441 3.20 1.08 -2.14
C GLN A 441 3.30 -0.17 -3.05
N PHE A 442 2.64 -0.15 -4.22
CA PHE A 442 2.66 -1.26 -5.17
C PHE A 442 4.07 -1.51 -5.74
N LEU A 443 4.79 -0.44 -6.10
CA LEU A 443 6.17 -0.53 -6.62
C LEU A 443 7.14 -1.08 -5.56
N ILE A 444 6.97 -0.71 -4.29
CA ILE A 444 7.73 -1.32 -3.19
C ILE A 444 7.38 -2.80 -3.02
N ALA A 445 6.10 -3.16 -3.12
CA ALA A 445 5.67 -4.55 -3.04
C ALA A 445 6.23 -5.40 -4.19
N LEU A 446 6.28 -4.87 -5.42
CA LEU A 446 6.94 -5.50 -6.57
C LEU A 446 8.43 -5.73 -6.32
N LYS A 447 9.14 -4.69 -5.87
CA LYS A 447 10.57 -4.75 -5.57
C LYS A 447 10.88 -5.84 -4.54
N ARG A 448 10.07 -5.96 -3.49
CA ARG A 448 10.18 -6.99 -2.44
C ARG A 448 9.87 -8.40 -2.94
N ALA A 449 8.97 -8.52 -3.92
CA ALA A 449 8.71 -9.78 -4.60
C ALA A 449 9.79 -10.14 -5.65
N GLN A 450 10.90 -9.38 -5.71
CA GLN A 450 12.00 -9.57 -6.67
C GLN A 450 11.57 -9.40 -8.13
N PHE A 451 10.72 -8.41 -8.40
CA PHE A 451 10.35 -7.99 -9.74
C PHE A 451 10.91 -6.60 -10.04
N ASN A 452 11.66 -6.48 -11.13
CA ASN A 452 12.15 -5.21 -11.64
C ASN A 452 11.16 -4.63 -12.68
N VAL A 453 10.89 -3.33 -12.61
CA VAL A 453 10.02 -2.63 -13.56
C VAL A 453 10.72 -2.56 -14.92
N ILE A 454 10.12 -3.18 -15.93
CA ILE A 454 10.57 -3.13 -17.33
C ILE A 454 9.88 -2.00 -18.08
N TRP A 455 8.60 -1.78 -17.76
CA TRP A 455 7.80 -0.74 -18.38
C TRP A 455 6.79 -0.19 -17.38
N ILE A 456 6.58 1.12 -17.40
CA ILE A 456 5.62 1.81 -16.55
C ILE A 456 4.98 2.96 -17.32
N ASN A 457 3.69 3.15 -17.15
CA ASN A 457 2.95 4.22 -17.82
C ASN A 457 1.78 4.69 -16.95
N ALA A 458 1.67 6.01 -16.75
CA ALA A 458 0.49 6.66 -16.21
C ALA A 458 -0.50 6.99 -17.32
N TYR A 459 -1.78 6.82 -17.02
CA TYR A 459 -2.89 7.29 -17.84
C TYR A 459 -4.06 7.73 -16.96
N THR A 460 -4.91 8.60 -17.48
CA THR A 460 -6.10 9.10 -16.76
C THR A 460 -7.36 8.61 -17.43
N ASN A 461 -8.29 8.07 -16.64
CA ASN A 461 -9.60 7.57 -17.07
C ASN A 461 -10.64 7.84 -15.96
N ASP A 462 -11.83 8.37 -16.29
CA ASP A 462 -12.92 8.62 -15.32
C ASP A 462 -12.47 9.31 -14.01
N ASP A 463 -12.03 10.58 -14.10
CA ASP A 463 -11.60 11.40 -12.95
C ASP A 463 -10.63 10.66 -12.00
N SER A 464 -9.78 9.78 -12.55
CA SER A 464 -8.84 8.96 -11.80
C SER A 464 -7.59 8.72 -12.64
N THR A 465 -6.44 8.70 -11.97
CA THR A 465 -5.15 8.41 -12.61
C THR A 465 -4.67 7.02 -12.20
N PHE A 466 -4.24 6.24 -13.18
CA PHE A 466 -3.81 4.86 -13.02
C PHE A 466 -2.41 4.67 -13.58
N ILE A 467 -1.69 3.71 -13.00
CA ILE A 467 -0.38 3.25 -13.43
C ILE A 467 -0.51 1.82 -13.97
N THR A 468 -0.02 1.62 -15.19
CA THR A 468 0.23 0.31 -15.80
C THR A 468 1.69 -0.07 -15.61
N VAL A 469 1.96 -1.33 -15.27
CA VAL A 469 3.31 -1.86 -15.04
C VAL A 469 3.50 -3.19 -15.75
N ILE A 470 4.64 -3.34 -16.41
CA ILE A 470 5.25 -4.62 -16.76
C ILE A 470 6.49 -4.76 -15.90
N ALA A 471 6.61 -5.88 -15.18
CA ALA A 471 7.80 -6.17 -14.41
C ALA A 471 8.31 -7.58 -14.73
N GLU A 472 9.62 -7.78 -14.65
CA GLU A 472 10.29 -9.07 -14.87
C GLU A 472 10.94 -9.53 -13.58
N GLN A 473 10.85 -10.83 -13.30
CA GLN A 473 11.48 -11.44 -12.15
C GLN A 473 13.00 -11.28 -12.28
N ASP A 474 13.59 -10.61 -11.30
CA ASP A 474 15.01 -10.35 -11.20
C ASP A 474 15.42 -10.41 -9.73
N PRO A 475 16.22 -11.41 -9.32
CA PRO A 475 16.73 -11.50 -7.95
C PRO A 475 17.51 -10.26 -7.47
N LYS A 476 17.97 -9.42 -8.40
CA LYS A 476 18.70 -8.17 -8.09
C LYS A 476 17.80 -6.93 -8.03
N ALA A 477 16.51 -7.06 -8.31
CA ALA A 477 15.56 -5.94 -8.35
C ALA A 477 15.60 -5.08 -7.07
N SER A 478 15.80 -5.69 -5.90
CA SER A 478 15.85 -4.97 -4.63
C SER A 478 17.05 -4.00 -4.50
N ARG A 479 18.11 -4.18 -5.31
CA ARG A 479 19.35 -3.41 -5.21
C ARG A 479 19.61 -2.51 -6.41
N GLU A 480 19.06 -2.84 -7.58
CA GLU A 480 19.47 -2.20 -8.84
C GLU A 480 18.41 -1.27 -9.43
N CYS A 481 17.18 -1.24 -8.90
CA CYS A 481 16.11 -0.38 -9.40
C CYS A 481 15.32 0.34 -8.30
N VAL A 482 14.97 1.60 -8.58
CA VAL A 482 14.03 2.42 -7.82
C VAL A 482 13.03 3.02 -8.80
N ALA A 483 11.74 2.71 -8.64
CA ALA A 483 10.66 3.32 -9.42
C ALA A 483 9.76 4.12 -8.48
N LEU A 484 9.42 5.34 -8.89
CA LEU A 484 8.59 6.27 -8.13
C LEU A 484 7.56 6.91 -9.06
N ALA A 485 6.34 7.07 -8.57
CA ALA A 485 5.25 7.73 -9.29
C ALA A 485 4.67 8.89 -8.46
N GLY A 486 3.97 9.80 -9.12
CA GLY A 486 3.29 10.93 -8.48
C GLY A 486 4.23 12.01 -7.98
N LEU A 487 5.45 12.11 -8.51
CA LEU A 487 6.44 13.08 -8.03
C LEU A 487 6.13 14.48 -8.57
N PRO A 488 5.90 15.50 -7.74
CA PRO A 488 6.00 16.88 -8.19
C PRO A 488 7.43 17.21 -8.66
N LEU A 489 7.60 18.21 -9.51
CA LEU A 489 8.90 18.53 -10.13
C LEU A 489 10.04 18.70 -9.10
N ASN A 490 9.80 19.43 -8.01
CA ASN A 490 10.80 19.62 -6.96
C ASN A 490 11.22 18.29 -6.32
N LYS A 491 10.26 17.38 -6.06
CA LYS A 491 10.54 16.05 -5.51
C LYS A 491 11.25 15.14 -6.49
N LEU A 492 10.95 15.23 -7.78
CA LEU A 492 11.70 14.52 -8.82
C LEU A 492 13.17 14.94 -8.83
N VAL A 493 13.45 16.25 -8.78
CA VAL A 493 14.82 16.78 -8.78
C VAL A 493 15.57 16.38 -7.51
N GLU A 494 14.93 16.51 -6.34
CA GLU A 494 15.46 16.08 -5.04
C GLU A 494 15.86 14.60 -5.06
N ARG A 495 14.92 13.71 -5.41
CA ARG A 495 15.21 12.26 -5.47
C ARG A 495 16.23 11.90 -6.53
N LYS A 496 16.27 12.61 -7.66
CA LYS A 496 17.31 12.41 -8.67
C LYS A 496 18.70 12.71 -8.09
N MET A 497 18.87 13.83 -7.39
CA MET A 497 20.16 14.20 -6.80
C MET A 497 20.60 13.18 -5.75
N GLU A 498 19.72 12.82 -4.82
CA GLU A 498 20.00 11.84 -3.76
C GLU A 498 20.39 10.48 -4.33
N LEU A 499 19.60 9.95 -5.26
CA LEU A 499 19.87 8.64 -5.86
C LEU A 499 21.14 8.65 -6.73
N GLN A 500 21.50 9.81 -7.31
CA GLN A 500 22.74 9.94 -8.09
C GLN A 500 23.99 9.85 -7.21
N GLU A 501 23.94 10.34 -5.97
CA GLU A 501 25.03 10.15 -4.99
C GLU A 501 25.22 8.67 -4.62
N GLU A 502 24.16 7.87 -4.71
CA GLU A 502 24.18 6.42 -4.47
C GLU A 502 24.54 5.58 -5.73
N GLY A 503 24.83 6.24 -6.86
CA GLY A 503 25.22 5.61 -8.13
C GLY A 503 24.05 5.18 -9.02
N TYR A 504 22.83 5.67 -8.76
CA TYR A 504 21.68 5.48 -9.64
C TYR A 504 21.57 6.60 -10.67
N ASN A 505 21.07 6.27 -11.85
CA ASN A 505 20.72 7.25 -12.87
C ASN A 505 19.26 7.07 -13.28
N ILE A 506 18.58 8.18 -13.57
CA ILE A 506 17.23 8.12 -14.12
C ILE A 506 17.32 7.63 -15.58
N THR A 507 16.66 6.51 -15.85
CA THR A 507 16.63 5.84 -17.18
C THR A 507 15.26 5.95 -17.84
N PHE A 508 14.23 6.28 -17.08
CA PHE A 508 12.88 6.50 -17.57
C PHE A 508 12.25 7.69 -16.86
N ILE A 509 11.55 8.53 -17.63
CA ILE A 509 10.72 9.60 -17.10
C ILE A 509 9.44 9.70 -17.91
N GLN A 510 8.32 9.92 -17.23
CA GLN A 510 7.05 10.26 -17.87
C GLN A 510 6.44 11.42 -17.12
N ASN A 511 5.95 12.42 -17.83
CA ASN A 511 5.17 13.51 -17.26
C ASN A 511 3.69 13.31 -17.58
N TYR A 512 2.83 13.50 -16.59
CA TYR A 512 1.39 13.31 -16.74
C TYR A 512 0.62 14.21 -15.79
N LYS A 513 -0.67 14.41 -16.07
CA LYS A 513 -1.59 15.07 -15.14
C LYS A 513 -2.18 14.07 -14.14
N SER A 514 -2.11 14.43 -12.87
CA SER A 514 -2.59 13.61 -11.77
C SER A 514 -3.87 14.15 -11.17
N PHE A 515 -4.90 13.32 -11.15
CA PHE A 515 -6.14 13.62 -10.42
C PHE A 515 -5.87 13.68 -8.90
N SER A 516 -5.06 12.76 -8.38
CA SER A 516 -4.65 12.71 -6.96
C SER A 516 -3.98 14.01 -6.50
N HIS A 517 -3.34 14.75 -7.42
CA HIS A 517 -2.67 16.03 -7.18
C HIS A 517 -3.46 17.24 -7.73
N LYS A 518 -4.78 17.12 -7.88
CA LYS A 518 -5.66 18.21 -8.35
C LYS A 518 -5.29 18.71 -9.75
N ASP A 519 -5.10 17.77 -10.67
CA ASP A 519 -4.75 17.97 -12.08
C ASP A 519 -3.41 18.68 -12.32
N LYS A 520 -2.52 18.64 -11.33
CA LYS A 520 -1.14 19.13 -11.47
C LYS A 520 -0.27 18.15 -12.26
N PHE A 521 0.75 18.71 -12.90
CA PHE A 521 1.82 17.92 -13.51
C PHE A 521 2.65 17.24 -12.43
N VAL A 522 2.82 15.93 -12.61
CA VAL A 522 3.70 15.09 -11.81
C VAL A 522 4.46 14.14 -12.73
N PHE A 523 5.39 13.40 -12.16
CA PHE A 523 6.32 12.58 -12.90
C PHE A 523 6.40 11.15 -12.35
N ILE A 524 6.57 10.20 -13.26
CA ILE A 524 7.16 8.90 -12.97
C ILE A 524 8.65 9.01 -13.22
N GLY A 525 9.47 8.50 -12.29
CA GLY A 525 10.91 8.32 -12.48
C GLY A 525 11.32 6.88 -12.19
N VAL A 526 12.05 6.26 -13.11
CA VAL A 526 12.71 4.96 -12.87
C VAL A 526 14.22 5.17 -12.90
N PHE A 527 14.88 4.71 -11.86
CA PHE A 527 16.29 4.90 -11.59
C PHE A 527 16.97 3.54 -11.50
N HIS A 528 18.05 3.37 -12.26
CA HIS A 528 18.84 2.14 -12.27
C HIS A 528 20.27 2.40 -11.81
N LYS A 529 20.80 1.49 -10.99
CA LYS A 529 22.17 1.57 -10.49
C LYS A 529 23.15 1.20 -11.61
N GLY A 530 24.12 2.07 -11.90
CA GLY A 530 25.12 1.80 -12.94
C GLY A 530 24.57 1.66 -14.36
N ALA A 531 23.43 2.30 -14.66
CA ALA A 531 22.69 2.10 -15.91
C ALA A 531 23.38 2.61 -17.19
N PHE A 532 24.33 3.52 -17.05
CA PHE A 532 25.05 4.14 -18.16
C PHE A 532 26.54 3.86 -18.04
N ARG A 533 27.25 3.85 -19.16
CA ARG A 533 28.70 3.69 -19.14
C ARG A 533 29.33 4.93 -18.52
N ASN A 534 30.53 4.79 -17.97
CA ASN A 534 31.25 5.92 -17.38
C ASN A 534 31.60 7.03 -18.38
N ASP A 535 31.65 6.69 -19.67
CA ASP A 535 31.89 7.61 -20.79
C ASP A 535 30.59 8.06 -21.49
N SER A 536 29.41 7.75 -20.92
CA SER A 536 28.14 8.23 -21.43
C SER A 536 27.82 9.64 -20.92
N HIS A 537 27.35 10.50 -21.81
CA HIS A 537 26.84 11.84 -21.52
C HIS A 537 25.32 11.86 -21.59
N ILE A 538 24.66 12.20 -20.48
CA ILE A 538 23.20 12.20 -20.39
C ILE A 538 22.65 13.63 -20.32
N LEU A 539 21.65 13.92 -21.15
CA LEU A 539 20.88 15.16 -21.12
C LEU A 539 19.44 14.90 -20.75
N TYR A 540 18.92 15.75 -19.87
CA TYR A 540 17.54 15.72 -19.39
C TYR A 540 16.85 17.02 -19.77
N GLY A 541 15.67 16.92 -20.39
CA GLY A 541 14.79 18.06 -20.60
C GLY A 541 13.45 17.84 -19.93
N ILE A 542 12.93 18.87 -19.28
CA ILE A 542 11.65 18.83 -18.56
C ILE A 542 10.69 19.85 -19.18
N GLN A 543 9.51 19.38 -19.63
CA GLN A 543 8.40 20.23 -20.10
C GLN A 543 8.80 21.29 -21.15
N HIS A 544 9.59 20.92 -22.15
CA HIS A 544 9.93 21.78 -23.29
C HIS A 544 8.78 21.86 -24.29
N PHE A 545 8.55 23.03 -24.89
CA PHE A 545 7.61 23.13 -26.01
C PHE A 545 8.06 22.30 -27.22
N ASP A 546 7.10 21.75 -27.95
CA ASP A 546 7.31 20.87 -29.11
C ASP A 546 8.23 21.43 -30.20
N ARG A 547 8.01 22.67 -30.64
CA ARG A 547 8.82 23.29 -31.72
C ARG A 547 10.28 23.47 -31.30
N PRO A 548 10.60 24.11 -30.15
CA PRO A 548 11.96 24.13 -29.64
C PRO A 548 12.56 22.73 -29.46
N TYR A 549 11.76 21.77 -28.99
CA TYR A 549 12.23 20.39 -28.80
C TYR A 549 12.69 19.74 -30.10
N GLN A 550 11.93 19.87 -31.20
CA GLN A 550 12.32 19.28 -32.49
C GLN A 550 13.65 19.84 -33.00
N THR A 551 13.85 21.16 -32.91
CA THR A 551 15.13 21.80 -33.28
C THR A 551 16.27 21.36 -32.36
N LEU A 552 15.99 21.24 -31.07
CA LEU A 552 16.97 20.80 -30.07
C LEU A 552 17.38 19.34 -30.30
N LEU A 553 16.42 18.46 -30.58
CA LEU A 553 16.68 17.05 -30.86
C LEU A 553 17.56 16.91 -32.09
N GLN A 554 17.23 17.58 -33.19
CA GLN A 554 18.06 17.59 -34.40
C GLN A 554 19.51 18.02 -34.11
N LEU A 555 19.69 19.12 -33.36
CA LEU A 555 21.00 19.62 -32.98
C LEU A 555 21.81 18.61 -32.16
N TYR A 556 21.17 17.89 -31.24
CA TYR A 556 21.85 16.91 -30.39
C TYR A 556 22.09 15.58 -31.11
N GLU A 557 21.21 15.17 -32.02
CA GLU A 557 21.45 14.02 -32.90
C GLU A 557 22.69 14.22 -33.79
N GLU A 558 22.87 15.43 -34.32
CA GLU A 558 24.10 15.82 -35.06
C GLU A 558 25.36 15.77 -34.18
N LYS A 559 25.20 15.91 -32.85
CA LYS A 559 26.28 15.77 -31.85
C LYS A 559 26.43 14.34 -31.33
N GLY A 560 25.72 13.36 -31.89
CA GLY A 560 25.82 11.96 -31.52
C GLY A 560 24.91 11.52 -30.37
N TYR A 561 24.01 12.37 -29.89
CA TYR A 561 23.02 11.98 -28.88
C TYR A 561 21.88 11.18 -29.50
N LYS A 562 21.47 10.10 -28.82
CA LYS A 562 20.31 9.28 -29.17
C LYS A 562 19.16 9.49 -28.17
N PRO A 563 17.90 9.56 -28.62
CA PRO A 563 16.77 9.68 -27.72
C PRO A 563 16.44 8.33 -27.07
N LEU A 564 16.33 8.32 -25.74
CA LEU A 564 15.91 7.15 -24.96
C LEU A 564 14.45 7.26 -24.51
N VAL A 565 14.02 8.48 -24.17
CA VAL A 565 12.71 8.77 -23.60
C VAL A 565 12.17 10.06 -24.21
N GLN A 566 10.86 10.08 -24.50
CA GLN A 566 10.18 11.24 -25.04
C GLN A 566 8.71 11.26 -24.59
N SER A 567 8.46 11.69 -23.36
CA SER A 567 7.12 11.83 -22.81
C SER A 567 6.46 13.12 -23.30
N LEU A 568 5.18 13.06 -23.62
CA LEU A 568 4.39 14.17 -24.16
C LEU A 568 3.16 14.37 -23.29
N GLU A 569 2.90 15.61 -22.86
CA GLU A 569 1.65 15.98 -22.20
C GLU A 569 1.21 17.38 -22.63
N TYR A 570 -0.09 17.66 -22.49
CA TYR A 570 -0.68 18.92 -22.90
C TYR A 570 -1.01 19.83 -21.71
N ASN A 571 -0.50 21.06 -21.73
CA ASN A 571 -1.06 22.14 -20.93
C ASN A 571 -2.00 22.99 -21.80
N ARG A 572 -3.31 22.74 -21.71
CA ARG A 572 -4.30 23.29 -22.64
C ARG A 572 -3.94 22.89 -24.09
N ASP A 573 -3.40 23.82 -24.86
CA ASP A 573 -3.00 23.62 -26.26
C ASP A 573 -1.48 23.55 -26.43
N ASP A 574 -0.70 23.77 -25.37
CA ASP A 574 0.74 23.68 -25.38
C ASP A 574 1.19 22.22 -25.20
N ALA A 575 1.85 21.68 -26.21
CA ALA A 575 2.51 20.37 -26.14
C ALA A 575 3.84 20.51 -25.40
N LEU A 576 3.97 19.79 -24.28
CA LEU A 576 5.14 19.80 -23.40
C LEU A 576 5.83 18.44 -23.40
N LEU A 577 7.12 18.46 -23.71
CA LEU A 577 7.97 17.27 -23.84
C LEU A 577 8.98 17.16 -22.70
N THR A 578 9.05 15.97 -22.12
CA THR A 578 10.07 15.57 -21.16
C THR A 578 10.88 14.43 -21.76
N PHE A 579 12.20 14.53 -21.74
CA PHE A 579 13.05 13.62 -22.53
C PHE A 579 14.38 13.29 -21.86
N ILE A 580 14.97 12.18 -22.29
CA ILE A 580 16.31 11.73 -21.94
C ILE A 580 17.07 11.47 -23.24
N LEU A 581 18.24 12.10 -23.40
CA LEU A 581 19.19 11.82 -24.48
C LEU A 581 20.49 11.27 -23.91
N GLU A 582 21.12 10.34 -24.63
CA GLU A 582 22.41 9.74 -24.27
C GLU A 582 23.38 9.87 -25.43
N ALA A 583 24.64 10.21 -25.17
CA ALA A 583 25.74 10.12 -26.13
C ALA A 583 26.88 9.29 -25.52
N ASP A 584 27.56 8.49 -26.35
CA ASP A 584 28.75 7.73 -25.96
C ASP A 584 29.95 8.21 -26.81
N ASP A 585 31.14 8.30 -26.23
CA ASP A 585 32.37 8.85 -26.85
C ASP A 585 32.95 8.05 -28.06
N GLY A 586 32.16 7.18 -28.70
CA GLY A 586 32.61 6.35 -29.82
C GLY A 586 31.58 5.96 -30.88
N ASP A 587 30.32 6.41 -30.81
CA ASP A 587 29.23 5.97 -31.72
C ASP A 587 29.03 6.87 -32.95
N GLU A 588 28.50 6.29 -34.04
CA GLU A 588 28.39 6.86 -35.39
C GLU A 588 27.79 8.28 -35.44
N LYS A 589 28.38 9.15 -36.26
CA LYS A 589 28.03 10.58 -36.42
C LYS A 589 26.66 10.86 -37.08
N ASN A 590 25.77 9.88 -37.22
CA ASN A 590 24.44 10.11 -37.81
C ASN A 590 23.32 9.32 -37.13
N GLN A 591 22.94 9.73 -35.92
CA GLN A 591 21.90 9.06 -35.13
C GLN A 591 20.51 9.05 -35.81
N GLN A 592 20.24 9.97 -36.75
CA GLN A 592 18.98 10.04 -37.50
C GLN A 592 18.74 8.83 -38.42
N GLU A 593 19.81 8.17 -38.88
CA GLU A 593 19.70 6.94 -39.66
C GLU A 593 19.35 5.71 -38.79
N ILE A 594 19.48 5.84 -37.48
CA ILE A 594 19.28 4.77 -36.51
C ILE A 594 17.97 4.97 -35.72
N TYR A 595 17.68 6.19 -35.30
CA TYR A 595 16.53 6.53 -34.46
C TYR A 595 15.48 7.35 -35.25
N SER A 596 14.21 7.19 -34.89
CA SER A 596 13.12 8.03 -35.39
C SER A 596 12.24 8.44 -34.24
N SER A 597 11.94 9.74 -34.17
CA SER A 597 11.01 10.32 -33.22
C SER A 597 9.75 10.77 -33.93
N GLU A 598 8.60 10.42 -33.37
CA GLU A 598 7.30 10.90 -33.82
C GLU A 598 6.49 11.38 -32.62
N ILE A 599 5.88 12.56 -32.71
CA ILE A 599 5.05 13.17 -31.65
C ILE A 599 3.68 13.58 -32.20
N ASP A 600 2.75 13.86 -31.30
CA ASP A 600 1.39 14.31 -31.62
C ASP A 600 0.65 13.38 -32.61
N LEU A 601 0.85 12.07 -32.44
CA LEU A 601 0.20 11.06 -33.25
C LEU A 601 -1.22 10.81 -32.72
N ASP A 602 -2.20 10.72 -33.61
CA ASP A 602 -3.46 10.03 -33.31
C ASP A 602 -3.29 8.52 -33.54
N GLU A 603 -4.28 7.72 -33.17
CA GLU A 603 -4.23 6.25 -33.31
C GLU A 603 -3.98 5.79 -34.75
N SER A 604 -4.61 6.45 -35.72
CA SER A 604 -4.47 6.11 -37.14
C SER A 604 -3.07 6.42 -37.66
N LYS A 605 -2.46 7.52 -37.19
CA LYS A 605 -1.07 7.85 -37.49
C LYS A 605 -0.13 6.87 -36.80
N LEU A 606 -0.35 6.54 -35.52
CA LEU A 606 0.48 5.59 -34.80
C LEU A 606 0.55 4.23 -35.50
N ASP A 607 -0.59 3.61 -35.84
CA ASP A 607 -0.62 2.34 -36.57
C ASP A 607 0.13 2.44 -37.92
N ARG A 608 -0.07 3.54 -38.65
CA ARG A 608 0.62 3.79 -39.92
C ARG A 608 2.14 3.89 -39.77
N TYR A 609 2.61 4.62 -38.75
CA TYR A 609 4.04 4.79 -38.48
C TYR A 609 4.68 3.49 -37.98
N VAL A 610 4.01 2.75 -37.11
CA VAL A 610 4.48 1.41 -36.68
C VAL A 610 4.65 0.49 -37.88
N ARG A 611 3.68 0.44 -38.82
CA ARG A 611 3.80 -0.35 -40.06
C ARG A 611 4.88 0.17 -41.00
N LYS A 612 5.03 1.49 -41.13
CA LYS A 612 6.10 2.12 -41.92
C LYS A 612 7.47 1.68 -41.38
N TYR A 613 7.68 1.81 -40.07
CA TYR A 613 8.95 1.52 -39.42
C TYR A 613 9.25 0.02 -39.33
N ALA A 614 8.24 -0.84 -39.25
CA ALA A 614 8.39 -2.28 -39.44
C ALA A 614 9.06 -2.64 -40.79
N ARG A 615 8.59 -2.04 -41.89
CA ARG A 615 9.16 -2.25 -43.23
C ARG A 615 10.59 -1.73 -43.35
N GLN A 616 10.96 -0.75 -42.52
CA GLN A 616 12.29 -0.17 -42.44
C GLN A 616 13.19 -0.87 -41.41
N GLN A 617 12.76 -2.03 -40.87
CA GLN A 617 13.50 -2.79 -39.86
C GLN A 617 13.82 -1.96 -38.60
N ARG A 618 12.86 -1.13 -38.18
CA ARG A 618 12.92 -0.37 -36.93
C ARG A 618 11.91 -0.92 -35.94
N ARG A 619 12.33 -1.11 -34.69
CA ARG A 619 11.48 -1.54 -33.57
C ARG A 619 11.06 -0.35 -32.71
N LEU A 620 9.90 -0.46 -32.07
CA LEU A 620 9.43 0.51 -31.07
C LEU A 620 10.24 0.32 -29.79
N ILE A 621 10.79 1.40 -29.24
CA ILE A 621 11.58 1.38 -27.99
C ILE A 621 10.97 2.24 -26.88
N TYR A 622 10.07 3.16 -27.24
CA TYR A 622 9.35 4.00 -26.31
C TYR A 622 7.99 4.37 -26.91
N LEU A 623 6.95 4.36 -26.08
CA LEU A 623 5.62 4.84 -26.42
C LEU A 623 5.04 5.56 -25.21
N ASP A 624 4.47 6.74 -25.40
CA ASP A 624 3.73 7.44 -24.36
C ASP A 624 2.39 7.89 -24.91
N ALA A 625 1.40 8.04 -24.03
CA ALA A 625 0.08 8.53 -24.37
C ALA A 625 -0.32 9.67 -23.44
N SER A 626 -0.84 10.73 -24.04
CA SER A 626 -1.48 11.86 -23.36
C SER A 626 -2.89 12.07 -23.89
N ASN A 627 -3.62 12.95 -23.23
CA ASN A 627 -4.95 13.36 -23.68
C ASN A 627 -4.96 14.84 -24.07
N HIS A 628 -5.37 15.10 -25.30
CA HIS A 628 -5.59 16.45 -25.79
C HIS A 628 -7.06 16.63 -26.19
N ARG A 629 -7.80 17.42 -25.40
CA ARG A 629 -9.22 17.74 -25.63
C ARG A 629 -10.10 16.49 -25.82
N GLY A 630 -9.90 15.49 -24.96
CA GLY A 630 -10.61 14.21 -24.98
C GLY A 630 -9.97 13.17 -25.89
N LYS A 631 -9.07 13.55 -26.81
CA LYS A 631 -8.50 12.62 -27.79
C LYS A 631 -7.12 12.14 -27.37
N PRO A 632 -6.80 10.84 -27.55
CA PRO A 632 -5.48 10.32 -27.23
C PRO A 632 -4.45 10.83 -28.24
N LYS A 633 -3.29 11.21 -27.72
CA LYS A 633 -2.12 11.65 -28.47
C LYS A 633 -0.92 10.83 -28.06
N PHE A 634 -0.13 10.38 -29.03
CA PHE A 634 1.00 9.50 -28.77
C PHE A 634 2.32 10.15 -29.15
N SER A 635 3.35 9.78 -28.38
CA SER A 635 4.76 10.03 -28.67
C SER A 635 5.47 8.68 -28.77
N ALA A 636 6.24 8.46 -29.82
CA ALA A 636 6.87 7.18 -30.11
C ALA A 636 8.32 7.34 -30.58
N LEU A 637 9.20 6.48 -30.07
CA LEU A 637 10.58 6.36 -30.53
C LEU A 637 10.82 4.98 -31.15
N PHE A 638 11.51 4.98 -32.29
CA PHE A 638 11.87 3.77 -33.03
C PHE A 638 13.37 3.67 -33.21
N LYS A 639 13.92 2.45 -33.16
CA LYS A 639 15.35 2.16 -33.36
C LYS A 639 15.55 1.09 -34.43
N LYS A 640 16.49 1.31 -35.35
CA LYS A 640 16.93 0.31 -36.34
C LYS A 640 17.47 -0.93 -35.65
N THR A 641 17.04 -2.11 -36.09
CA THR A 641 17.36 -3.38 -35.44
C THR A 641 17.65 -4.47 -36.47
N GLN A 642 18.56 -5.40 -36.12
CA GLN A 642 18.76 -6.62 -36.90
C GLN A 642 17.77 -7.69 -36.40
N MET A 643 16.68 -7.88 -37.15
CA MET A 643 15.82 -9.09 -37.14
C MET A 643 15.13 -9.53 -35.82
N SER A 644 14.67 -8.61 -34.96
CA SER A 644 13.74 -8.98 -33.88
C SER A 644 12.30 -9.14 -34.42
N LYS A 645 11.67 -10.30 -34.24
CA LYS A 645 10.23 -10.49 -34.52
C LYS A 645 9.40 -9.83 -33.41
N TRP A 646 8.47 -8.97 -33.79
CA TRP A 646 7.61 -8.25 -32.86
C TRP A 646 6.19 -8.08 -33.39
N LEU A 647 5.26 -7.80 -32.49
CA LEU A 647 3.84 -7.57 -32.75
C LEU A 647 3.43 -6.27 -32.07
N PHE A 648 2.48 -5.56 -32.68
CA PHE A 648 1.88 -4.36 -32.13
C PHE A 648 0.37 -4.40 -32.33
N SER A 649 -0.37 -4.05 -31.28
CA SER A 649 -1.81 -3.92 -31.29
C SER A 649 -2.21 -2.65 -30.54
N LEU A 650 -3.31 -2.02 -30.97
CA LEU A 650 -3.82 -0.75 -30.46
C LEU A 650 -5.34 -0.84 -30.30
N GLY A 651 -5.91 -0.09 -29.35
CA GLY A 651 -7.35 -0.03 -29.14
C GLY A 651 -7.95 -1.19 -28.34
N LEU A 652 -7.11 -1.94 -27.62
CA LEU A 652 -7.54 -3.11 -26.86
C LEU A 652 -8.20 -2.73 -25.53
N THR A 653 -9.24 -3.45 -25.13
CA THR A 653 -9.75 -3.42 -23.74
C THR A 653 -8.78 -4.11 -22.77
N PRO A 654 -8.92 -3.93 -21.44
CA PRO A 654 -8.16 -4.70 -20.46
C PRO A 654 -8.22 -6.21 -20.71
N GLU A 655 -9.41 -6.77 -20.91
CA GLU A 655 -9.61 -8.21 -21.16
C GLU A 655 -8.92 -8.65 -22.44
N GLU A 656 -9.03 -7.87 -23.51
CA GLU A 656 -8.40 -8.16 -24.80
C GLU A 656 -6.87 -8.20 -24.70
N ILE A 657 -6.25 -7.33 -23.90
CA ILE A 657 -4.81 -7.42 -23.62
C ILE A 657 -4.47 -8.74 -22.94
N LEU A 658 -5.18 -9.07 -21.85
CA LEU A 658 -4.87 -10.27 -21.05
C LEU A 658 -5.02 -11.54 -21.89
N MET A 659 -6.03 -11.61 -22.76
CA MET A 659 -6.19 -12.69 -23.74
C MET A 659 -5.08 -12.68 -24.79
N THR A 660 -4.70 -11.50 -25.30
CA THR A 660 -3.66 -11.36 -26.33
C THR A 660 -2.30 -11.85 -25.81
N VAL A 661 -1.89 -11.43 -24.61
CA VAL A 661 -0.59 -11.83 -24.06
C VAL A 661 -0.52 -13.31 -23.76
N GLU A 662 -1.61 -13.91 -23.28
CA GLU A 662 -1.71 -15.35 -23.04
C GLU A 662 -1.58 -16.14 -24.33
N ALA A 663 -2.33 -15.76 -25.36
CA ALA A 663 -2.25 -16.40 -26.67
C ALA A 663 -0.84 -16.27 -27.27
N LYS A 664 -0.25 -15.07 -27.23
CA LYS A 664 1.06 -14.79 -27.85
C LYS A 664 2.26 -15.32 -27.07
N GLN A 665 2.12 -15.58 -25.77
CA GLN A 665 3.13 -16.32 -25.00
C GLN A 665 3.37 -17.72 -25.58
N SER A 666 2.31 -18.42 -25.99
CA SER A 666 2.43 -19.74 -26.64
C SER A 666 3.20 -19.70 -27.96
N GLU A 667 3.19 -18.56 -28.64
CA GLU A 667 3.94 -18.31 -29.88
C GLU A 667 5.38 -17.81 -29.63
N GLY A 668 5.77 -17.68 -28.35
CA GLY A 668 7.10 -17.25 -27.91
C GLY A 668 7.29 -15.74 -27.83
N TYR A 669 6.21 -14.95 -27.76
CA TYR A 669 6.28 -13.50 -27.55
C TYR A 669 6.05 -13.14 -26.08
N LEU A 670 6.77 -12.12 -25.61
CA LEU A 670 6.52 -11.50 -24.31
C LEU A 670 6.25 -10.00 -24.49
N PRO A 671 5.42 -9.39 -23.63
CA PRO A 671 5.20 -7.95 -23.67
C PRO A 671 6.45 -7.19 -23.21
N SER A 672 6.68 -6.03 -23.83
CA SER A 672 7.73 -5.09 -23.40
C SER A 672 7.26 -3.64 -23.28
N ILE A 673 6.15 -3.27 -23.92
CA ILE A 673 5.51 -1.95 -23.76
C ILE A 673 3.99 -2.17 -23.66
N ILE A 674 3.36 -1.58 -22.64
CA ILE A 674 1.91 -1.43 -22.55
C ILE A 674 1.61 0.01 -22.14
N VAL A 675 0.74 0.68 -22.88
CA VAL A 675 0.35 2.07 -22.63
C VAL A 675 -1.17 2.15 -22.58
N GLY A 676 -1.70 2.66 -21.47
CA GLY A 676 -3.12 2.95 -21.32
C GLY A 676 -3.46 4.34 -21.85
N TYR A 677 -4.66 4.51 -22.38
CA TYR A 677 -5.18 5.79 -22.84
C TYR A 677 -6.70 5.79 -22.90
N SER A 678 -7.30 6.98 -22.90
CA SER A 678 -8.76 7.14 -22.99
C SER A 678 -9.15 7.93 -24.23
N GLN A 679 -10.18 7.45 -24.94
CA GLN A 679 -10.76 8.10 -26.12
C GLN A 679 -11.83 9.14 -25.78
N ASN A 680 -12.43 9.05 -24.58
CA ASN A 680 -13.27 10.03 -23.91
C ASN A 680 -13.20 9.80 -22.40
N GLN A 681 -13.62 10.78 -21.59
CA GLN A 681 -13.57 10.64 -20.12
C GLN A 681 -14.41 9.50 -19.55
N LYS A 682 -15.49 9.09 -20.24
CA LYS A 682 -16.50 8.10 -19.77
C LYS A 682 -16.39 6.70 -20.39
N ASP A 683 -15.45 6.52 -21.32
CA ASP A 683 -15.30 5.25 -22.01
C ASP A 683 -14.33 4.35 -21.24
N GLU A 684 -14.49 3.04 -21.39
CA GLU A 684 -13.52 2.08 -20.88
C GLU A 684 -12.11 2.40 -21.43
N PRO A 685 -11.06 2.38 -20.58
CA PRO A 685 -9.71 2.70 -21.05
C PRO A 685 -9.26 1.69 -22.10
N LYS A 686 -8.58 2.22 -23.12
CA LYS A 686 -7.98 1.44 -24.20
C LYS A 686 -6.48 1.35 -24.00
N PHE A 687 -5.88 0.37 -24.65
CA PHE A 687 -4.46 0.13 -24.51
C PHE A 687 -3.78 -0.19 -25.83
N ALA A 688 -2.52 0.24 -25.91
CA ALA A 688 -1.55 -0.19 -26.91
C ALA A 688 -0.61 -1.21 -26.27
N ILE A 689 -0.27 -2.25 -27.01
CA ILE A 689 0.69 -3.27 -26.58
C ILE A 689 1.70 -3.58 -27.67
N TYR A 690 2.97 -3.67 -27.26
CA TYR A 690 4.07 -4.14 -28.09
C TYR A 690 4.64 -5.41 -27.46
N LEU A 691 4.72 -6.47 -28.26
CA LEU A 691 5.29 -7.75 -27.86
C LEU A 691 6.49 -8.09 -28.73
N GLU A 692 7.50 -8.71 -28.15
CA GLU A 692 8.70 -9.13 -28.85
C GLU A 692 9.07 -10.56 -28.49
N LYS A 693 9.72 -11.26 -29.42
CA LYS A 693 10.38 -12.51 -29.07
C LYS A 693 11.68 -12.17 -28.34
N PRO A 694 11.95 -12.75 -27.16
CA PRO A 694 13.27 -12.67 -26.56
C PRO A 694 14.32 -13.12 -27.58
N GLY A 695 15.31 -12.28 -27.87
CA GLY A 695 16.38 -12.66 -28.79
C GLY A 695 17.33 -13.67 -28.14
N ASP A 696 18.04 -14.47 -28.94
CA ASP A 696 19.18 -15.32 -28.50
C ASP A 696 20.40 -14.51 -28.00
N SER A 697 20.22 -13.24 -27.64
CA SER A 697 21.29 -12.31 -27.28
C SER A 697 21.03 -11.69 -25.91
N LYS A 698 22.12 -11.65 -25.12
CA LYS A 698 22.20 -11.27 -23.71
C LYS A 698 21.41 -10.00 -23.38
N LYS A 699 20.76 -10.01 -22.20
CA LYS A 699 20.13 -8.85 -21.56
C LYS A 699 21.02 -7.61 -21.73
N PHE A 700 20.50 -6.57 -22.38
CA PHE A 700 21.11 -5.25 -22.45
C PHE A 700 20.44 -4.38 -21.41
N PHE A 701 21.12 -4.23 -20.27
CA PHE A 701 21.15 -3.01 -19.47
C PHE A 701 22.63 -2.78 -19.14
#